data_AF-A0A934D4G9-F1
#
_entry.id   AF-A0A934D4G9-F1
#
_cell.length_a   1.000
_cell.length_b   1.000
_cell.length_c   1.000
_cell.angle_alpha   90.00
_cell.angle_beta   90.00
_cell.angle_gamma   90.00
#
_symmetry.space_group_name_H-M   'P 1'
#
loop_
_entity.id
_entity.type
_entity.pdbx_description
1 polymer ?
#
loop_
_entity_poly.entity_id
_entity_poly.type
_entity_poly.pdbx_seq_one_letter_code
_entity_poly.pdbx_strand_id
1 'polypeptide(L)'
;MPGGTGAAGFLIPNGGSEFAQLTHVDQAELTEWVRYDTILGQDLVRNDQKAITALSLAVLHVLTGSGDVTPNPPSGGGGPGGGGGGPSSKPDADGGGFALATAATAPASTAASAASQSFASSDWLPHLGEPEDTNDPLTRAAREALQFRGVLGTYSHQHSAGTPVLPVWRVQRTDVHGGRPGRLDSAFLIDSDPTSPAWPVQLQHAHIPYQHTTHAWTTAGDPMIPVAGPGAAWEVQTGFDTQTIHVALQRAAPVPVAAGTMAQNPPGFETRLWSRLVMHPSGERPREVDRVAVGGSIRGGLVPSATVDELVFGTTKFGQGTTQGNALFGANLVLTRAFSEAQLDFQLAPRAVRAARGVWSDPAAYFLDQLPKDCGLLKLGGEILAYDTYDRVSGEVQVAPSGRGLLGTRPQPHEFGETAMFLDAWAVSQLGGQVGAADANLELEDLAEFQPEGTVLVGDELVHYTRFEGTGLGMPRASRDPGEQDHQGGPLFRGRFGTVAASHAFGEPVIAYPFRYWDRWAERADAPELSYFGFSVDQPAAFWQSLFWRVENTGSGSVEFGVLQRTLASTPWDADPENAPGLALLWKGTDEEKPVPIGAQSDRAEWRAFVKYSPGAYDPLSGLAHGWKQTPRLRVFGANYLAPNLVLRKVDR
;
A
#
# COMPACT_ATOMS: atom_id res chain seq x y z
N MET A 1 13.96 -29.53 -3.62
CA MET A 1 15.00 -28.63 -3.07
C MET A 1 16.38 -29.24 -3.25
N PRO A 2 17.46 -28.42 -3.27
CA PRO A 2 18.82 -28.82 -3.64
C PRO A 2 19.52 -29.86 -2.76
N GLY A 3 19.13 -31.13 -2.81
CA GLY A 3 19.97 -32.22 -2.30
C GLY A 3 19.72 -32.61 -0.85
N GLY A 4 19.19 -33.80 -0.67
CA GLY A 4 19.26 -34.56 0.59
C GLY A 4 19.44 -36.06 0.39
N THR A 5 19.34 -36.57 -0.85
CA THR A 5 19.33 -38.02 -1.08
C THR A 5 20.13 -38.49 -2.29
N GLY A 6 20.67 -37.62 -3.16
CA GLY A 6 21.34 -38.01 -4.41
C GLY A 6 22.83 -37.69 -4.53
N ALA A 7 23.50 -38.43 -5.41
CA ALA A 7 24.91 -38.22 -5.75
C ALA A 7 25.14 -36.79 -6.28
N ALA A 8 26.07 -36.05 -5.67
CA ALA A 8 26.52 -34.72 -6.10
C ALA A 8 25.43 -33.62 -6.24
N GLY A 9 24.31 -33.73 -5.51
CA GLY A 9 23.26 -32.68 -5.47
C GLY A 9 22.16 -32.80 -6.54
N PHE A 10 22.22 -33.83 -7.40
CA PHE A 10 21.13 -34.19 -8.32
C PHE A 10 20.02 -34.94 -7.58
N LEU A 11 18.77 -34.79 -8.07
CA LEU A 11 17.64 -35.50 -7.50
C LEU A 11 17.70 -36.98 -7.92
N ILE A 12 17.45 -37.91 -7.00
CA ILE A 12 17.29 -39.32 -7.37
C ILE A 12 15.89 -39.51 -7.96
N PRO A 13 15.76 -39.97 -9.21
CA PRO A 13 14.46 -40.29 -9.80
C PRO A 13 13.71 -41.33 -8.97
N ASN A 14 12.48 -41.02 -8.57
CA ASN A 14 11.62 -41.92 -7.78
C ASN A 14 10.21 -41.99 -8.39
N GLY A 15 10.03 -42.88 -9.37
CA GLY A 15 8.76 -43.06 -10.08
C GLY A 15 8.50 -42.04 -11.21
N GLY A 16 9.40 -41.08 -11.43
CA GLY A 16 9.36 -40.10 -12.52
C GLY A 16 10.75 -39.55 -12.83
N SER A 17 10.91 -38.89 -13.98
CA SER A 17 12.20 -38.35 -14.43
C SER A 17 12.60 -37.06 -13.69
N GLU A 18 13.90 -36.81 -13.63
CA GLU A 18 14.50 -35.60 -13.06
C GLU A 18 15.25 -34.81 -14.13
N PHE A 19 15.67 -33.58 -13.79
CA PHE A 19 16.28 -32.66 -14.76
C PHE A 19 17.61 -32.08 -14.27
N ALA A 20 18.47 -31.74 -15.23
CA ALA A 20 19.72 -31.03 -15.03
C ALA A 20 19.86 -29.92 -16.06
N GLN A 21 20.56 -28.84 -15.71
CA GLN A 21 20.80 -27.68 -16.54
C GLN A 21 22.27 -27.63 -16.95
N LEU A 22 22.55 -27.61 -18.24
CA LEU A 22 23.83 -27.17 -18.78
C LEU A 22 23.73 -25.65 -18.95
N THR A 23 24.59 -24.90 -18.26
CA THR A 23 24.49 -23.43 -18.22
C THR A 23 25.77 -22.75 -18.64
N HIS A 24 25.60 -21.66 -19.40
CA HIS A 24 26.64 -20.69 -19.70
C HIS A 24 26.24 -19.37 -19.07
N VAL A 25 27.04 -18.88 -18.12
CA VAL A 25 26.72 -17.64 -17.38
C VAL A 25 26.75 -16.42 -18.32
N ASP A 26 27.61 -16.46 -19.34
CA ASP A 26 27.82 -15.35 -20.29
C ASP A 26 27.02 -15.49 -21.59
N GLN A 27 26.40 -16.65 -21.84
CA GLN A 27 25.64 -16.99 -23.06
C GLN A 27 24.38 -17.75 -22.69
N ALA A 28 23.48 -17.06 -21.99
CA ALA A 28 22.32 -17.70 -21.37
C ALA A 28 21.33 -18.30 -22.41
N GLU A 29 21.36 -17.84 -23.66
CA GLU A 29 20.66 -18.42 -24.81
C GLU A 29 21.11 -19.84 -25.16
N LEU A 30 22.30 -20.26 -24.72
CA LEU A 30 22.80 -21.64 -24.87
C LEU A 30 22.49 -22.51 -23.64
N THR A 31 21.60 -22.06 -22.76
CA THR A 31 21.19 -22.87 -21.59
C THR A 31 20.30 -24.01 -22.05
N GLU A 32 20.67 -25.23 -21.69
CA GLU A 32 19.97 -26.45 -22.05
C GLU A 32 19.53 -27.22 -20.81
N TRP A 33 18.31 -27.74 -20.79
CA TRP A 33 17.86 -28.71 -19.80
C TRP A 33 17.85 -30.12 -20.38
N VAL A 34 18.37 -31.06 -19.59
CA VAL A 34 18.39 -32.49 -19.89
C VAL A 34 17.57 -33.27 -18.89
N ARG A 35 16.94 -34.35 -19.35
CA ARG A 35 16.06 -35.23 -18.56
C ARG A 35 16.75 -36.56 -18.28
N TYR A 36 16.70 -37.06 -17.05
CA TYR A 36 17.28 -38.37 -16.71
C TYR A 36 16.36 -39.19 -15.81
N ASP A 37 16.55 -40.51 -15.85
CA ASP A 37 15.77 -41.51 -15.12
C ASP A 37 16.63 -42.35 -14.18
N THR A 38 17.95 -42.35 -14.37
CA THR A 38 18.90 -43.03 -13.48
C THR A 38 20.23 -42.27 -13.49
N ILE A 39 20.95 -42.32 -12.37
CA ILE A 39 22.33 -41.87 -12.25
C ILE A 39 23.22 -43.12 -12.19
N LEU A 40 24.10 -43.32 -13.17
CA LEU A 40 25.04 -44.45 -13.23
C LEU A 40 26.47 -43.92 -13.12
N GLY A 41 27.11 -44.10 -11.97
CA GLY A 41 28.42 -43.52 -11.73
C GLY A 41 28.36 -41.99 -11.74
N GLN A 42 28.98 -41.37 -12.74
CA GLN A 42 28.94 -39.91 -12.98
C GLN A 42 28.01 -39.50 -14.13
N ASP A 43 27.31 -40.46 -14.73
CA ASP A 43 26.48 -40.23 -15.91
C ASP A 43 25.01 -40.06 -15.55
N LEU A 44 24.38 -39.03 -16.12
CA LEU A 44 22.93 -38.84 -16.11
C LEU A 44 22.33 -39.59 -17.30
N VAL A 45 21.52 -40.62 -17.02
CA VAL A 45 21.05 -41.56 -18.04
C VAL A 45 19.54 -41.48 -18.20
N ARG A 46 19.08 -41.25 -19.43
CA ARG A 46 17.69 -41.44 -19.85
C ARG A 46 17.50 -42.90 -20.25
N ASN A 47 16.79 -43.68 -19.43
CA ASN A 47 16.56 -45.11 -19.66
C ASN A 47 15.10 -45.53 -19.45
N ASP A 48 14.15 -44.59 -19.40
CA ASP A 48 12.72 -44.90 -19.35
C ASP A 48 12.30 -45.76 -20.56
N GLN A 49 11.75 -46.94 -20.27
CA GLN A 49 11.37 -47.91 -21.29
C GLN A 49 10.35 -47.34 -22.28
N LYS A 50 9.43 -46.48 -21.83
CA LYS A 50 8.43 -45.85 -22.71
C LYS A 50 9.11 -44.87 -23.66
N ALA A 51 10.06 -44.07 -23.18
CA ALA A 51 10.84 -43.14 -23.99
C ALA A 51 11.73 -43.85 -25.02
N ILE A 52 12.41 -44.95 -24.64
CA ILE A 52 13.21 -45.75 -25.57
C ILE A 52 12.31 -46.38 -26.65
N THR A 53 11.12 -46.86 -26.26
CA THR A 53 10.14 -47.42 -27.20
C THR A 53 9.61 -46.33 -28.14
N ALA A 54 9.30 -45.13 -27.62
CA ALA A 54 8.87 -43.98 -28.40
C ALA A 54 9.96 -43.53 -29.39
N LEU A 55 11.23 -43.47 -28.96
CA LEU A 55 12.37 -43.20 -29.83
C LEU A 55 12.49 -44.24 -30.94
N SER A 56 12.42 -45.53 -30.59
CA SER A 56 12.47 -46.62 -31.57
C SER A 56 11.34 -46.50 -32.59
N LEU A 57 10.12 -46.16 -32.15
CA LEU A 57 8.99 -45.97 -33.04
C LEU A 57 9.19 -44.74 -33.94
N ALA A 58 9.63 -43.61 -33.39
CA ALA A 58 9.87 -42.38 -34.13
C ALA A 58 10.96 -42.56 -35.20
N VAL A 59 12.09 -43.18 -34.85
CA VAL A 59 13.21 -43.41 -35.77
C VAL A 59 12.85 -44.46 -36.83
N LEU A 60 12.16 -45.54 -36.47
CA LEU A 60 11.82 -46.61 -37.42
C LEU A 60 10.62 -46.27 -38.31
N HIS A 61 9.59 -45.58 -37.82
CA HIS A 61 8.44 -45.19 -38.64
C HIS A 61 8.76 -44.05 -39.62
N VAL A 62 9.70 -43.15 -39.28
CA VAL A 62 10.22 -42.13 -40.23
C VAL A 62 10.95 -42.79 -41.41
N LEU A 63 11.53 -43.98 -41.22
CA LEU A 63 12.23 -44.73 -42.27
C LEU A 63 11.31 -45.61 -43.14
N THR A 64 10.06 -45.87 -42.73
CA THR A 64 9.14 -46.77 -43.45
C THR A 64 7.92 -46.08 -44.07
N GLY A 65 7.76 -44.76 -43.90
CA GLY A 65 6.63 -44.01 -44.44
C GLY A 65 7.07 -42.78 -45.22
N SER A 66 7.13 -42.89 -46.55
CA SER A 66 7.14 -41.75 -47.47
C SER A 66 5.80 -41.01 -47.38
N GLY A 67 5.77 -39.96 -46.57
CA GLY A 67 4.67 -38.99 -46.49
C GLY A 67 5.05 -37.94 -45.48
N ASP A 68 5.23 -36.70 -45.94
CA ASP A 68 5.43 -35.52 -45.10
C ASP A 68 4.36 -35.49 -44.00
N VAL A 69 4.74 -35.93 -42.79
CA VAL A 69 4.13 -35.39 -41.58
C VAL A 69 5.02 -34.24 -41.19
N THR A 70 4.83 -33.10 -41.84
CA THR A 70 5.18 -31.82 -41.22
C THR A 70 4.33 -31.73 -39.95
N PRO A 71 4.90 -31.67 -38.74
CA PRO A 71 4.22 -30.96 -37.67
C PRO A 71 3.99 -29.56 -38.22
N ASN A 72 2.74 -29.07 -38.20
CA ASN A 72 2.46 -27.71 -38.66
C ASN A 72 3.45 -26.76 -37.95
N PRO A 73 4.17 -25.89 -38.68
CA PRO A 73 4.82 -24.77 -38.02
C PRO A 73 3.75 -23.99 -37.25
N PRO A 74 4.11 -23.31 -36.14
CA PRO A 74 3.16 -22.45 -35.45
C PRO A 74 2.54 -21.51 -36.48
N SER A 75 1.21 -21.47 -36.52
CA SER A 75 0.45 -20.64 -37.46
C SER A 75 0.82 -19.18 -37.22
N GLY A 76 1.79 -18.67 -37.97
CA GLY A 76 2.05 -17.26 -38.09
C GLY A 76 0.81 -16.62 -38.70
N GLY A 77 0.10 -15.82 -37.91
CA GLY A 77 -0.97 -14.95 -38.39
C GLY A 77 -0.40 -13.88 -39.31
N GLY A 78 -0.16 -14.24 -40.56
CA GLY A 78 0.13 -13.29 -41.64
C GLY A 78 -1.14 -12.57 -42.07
N GLY A 79 -1.34 -11.36 -41.56
CA GLY A 79 -2.17 -10.33 -42.19
C GLY A 79 -1.30 -9.44 -43.09
N PRO A 80 -1.74 -9.05 -44.30
CA PRO A 80 -0.85 -8.58 -45.36
C PRO A 80 -0.47 -7.09 -45.25
N GLY A 81 0.80 -6.80 -45.54
CA GLY A 81 1.23 -5.78 -46.50
C GLY A 81 1.07 -4.29 -46.15
N GLY A 82 2.21 -3.62 -45.96
CA GLY A 82 2.34 -2.16 -46.07
C GLY A 82 3.80 -1.73 -45.99
N GLY A 83 4.51 -1.73 -47.12
CA GLY A 83 5.93 -1.38 -47.21
C GLY A 83 6.22 0.13 -47.17
N GLY A 84 7.45 0.45 -46.80
CA GLY A 84 8.08 1.78 -46.91
C GLY A 84 9.53 1.69 -46.46
N GLY A 85 10.48 2.02 -47.34
CA GLY A 85 11.88 1.60 -47.27
C GLY A 85 12.91 2.63 -46.80
N GLY A 86 14.00 2.08 -46.22
CA GLY A 86 15.41 2.53 -46.25
C GLY A 86 15.81 3.86 -45.58
N PRO A 87 17.13 4.15 -45.46
CA PRO A 87 18.29 3.26 -45.41
C PRO A 87 19.32 3.58 -44.28
N SER A 88 20.17 2.59 -43.99
CA SER A 88 21.58 2.62 -43.54
C SER A 88 22.18 3.86 -42.85
N SER A 89 22.83 3.66 -41.69
CA SER A 89 24.27 3.97 -41.53
C SER A 89 24.86 3.37 -40.26
N LYS A 90 25.98 2.64 -40.44
CA LYS A 90 27.08 2.44 -39.46
C LYS A 90 28.02 3.65 -39.59
N PRO A 91 28.78 4.08 -38.57
CA PRO A 91 30.11 3.45 -38.30
C PRO A 91 30.49 3.47 -36.79
N ASP A 92 31.13 2.41 -36.28
CA ASP A 92 32.58 2.23 -36.01
C ASP A 92 33.11 2.81 -34.68
N ALA A 93 34.12 2.09 -34.20
CA ALA A 93 34.69 2.09 -32.87
C ALA A 93 35.93 2.98 -32.70
N ASP A 94 36.35 3.07 -31.44
CA ASP A 94 37.71 3.29 -30.91
C ASP A 94 38.32 4.70 -30.81
N GLY A 95 38.89 4.96 -29.63
CA GLY A 95 39.81 6.07 -29.37
C GLY A 95 40.06 6.34 -27.88
N GLY A 96 40.97 5.58 -27.26
CA GLY A 96 41.39 5.77 -25.87
C GLY A 96 42.37 6.93 -25.64
N GLY A 97 42.51 7.36 -24.38
CA GLY A 97 43.54 8.29 -23.91
C GLY A 97 43.60 8.37 -22.38
N PHE A 98 44.71 7.94 -21.80
CA PHE A 98 45.03 7.97 -20.35
C PHE A 98 45.70 9.30 -19.94
N ALA A 99 45.39 9.83 -18.75
CA ALA A 99 46.31 10.60 -17.91
C ALA A 99 45.85 10.66 -16.42
N LEU A 100 46.81 10.84 -15.51
CA LEU A 100 46.83 10.46 -14.09
C LEU A 100 46.10 11.38 -13.08
N ALA A 101 45.43 10.71 -12.13
CA ALA A 101 45.33 10.88 -10.66
C ALA A 101 45.51 12.26 -9.96
N THR A 102 44.47 12.68 -9.22
CA THR A 102 44.57 13.36 -7.90
C THR A 102 43.40 12.99 -6.96
N ALA A 103 43.75 12.56 -5.75
CA ALA A 103 43.05 12.50 -4.45
C ALA A 103 41.50 12.50 -4.32
N ALA A 104 41.00 11.37 -3.80
CA ALA A 104 39.95 11.16 -2.79
C ALA A 104 38.69 12.06 -2.71
N THR A 105 37.57 11.50 -3.18
CA THR A 105 36.23 11.64 -2.59
C THR A 105 35.44 10.35 -2.86
N ALA A 106 34.68 9.88 -1.87
CA ALA A 106 33.81 8.71 -2.03
C ALA A 106 32.78 8.99 -3.15
N PRO A 107 32.65 8.13 -4.19
CA PRO A 107 31.63 8.33 -5.19
C PRO A 107 30.29 7.94 -4.60
N ALA A 108 29.41 8.93 -4.51
CA ALA A 108 27.97 8.71 -4.38
C ALA A 108 27.54 7.64 -5.38
N SER A 109 26.72 6.69 -4.93
CA SER A 109 26.02 5.76 -5.81
C SER A 109 24.99 6.56 -6.63
N THR A 110 25.43 7.24 -7.67
CA THR A 110 24.57 7.63 -8.78
C THR A 110 24.15 6.34 -9.45
N ALA A 111 22.96 5.86 -9.08
CA ALA A 111 22.24 4.90 -9.88
C ALA A 111 22.17 5.49 -11.29
N ALA A 112 22.97 4.97 -12.21
CA ALA A 112 22.81 5.24 -13.61
C ALA A 112 21.37 4.87 -13.94
N SER A 113 20.60 5.85 -14.41
CA SER A 113 19.30 5.61 -15.02
C SER A 113 19.51 4.54 -16.08
N ALA A 114 19.08 3.31 -15.76
CA ALA A 114 19.05 2.25 -16.74
C ALA A 114 18.23 2.79 -17.91
N ALA A 115 18.86 2.85 -19.08
CA ALA A 115 18.17 3.15 -20.32
C ALA A 115 16.90 2.29 -20.35
N SER A 116 15.78 2.92 -20.71
CA SER A 116 14.49 2.27 -20.84
C SER A 116 14.60 1.05 -21.76
N GLN A 117 14.85 -0.12 -21.16
CA GLN A 117 14.54 -1.37 -21.81
C GLN A 117 13.02 -1.39 -21.91
N SER A 118 12.53 -1.31 -23.13
CA SER A 118 11.15 -1.65 -23.46
C SER A 118 10.91 -3.07 -22.96
N PHE A 119 10.31 -3.20 -21.78
CA PHE A 119 9.76 -4.47 -21.32
C PHE A 119 8.63 -4.83 -22.29
N ALA A 120 8.91 -5.77 -23.19
CA ALA A 120 7.89 -6.43 -23.97
C ALA A 120 7.05 -7.27 -23.00
N SER A 121 5.90 -6.71 -22.59
CA SER A 121 4.87 -7.29 -21.71
C SER A 121 5.34 -7.93 -20.39
N SER A 122 4.43 -8.09 -19.43
CA SER A 122 4.66 -8.85 -18.19
C SER A 122 4.70 -10.36 -18.42
N ASP A 123 4.99 -10.79 -19.65
CA ASP A 123 4.81 -12.17 -20.06
C ASP A 123 6.09 -12.94 -19.79
N TRP A 124 5.95 -13.92 -18.92
CA TRP A 124 6.89 -15.02 -18.74
C TRP A 124 7.26 -15.60 -20.13
N LEU A 125 8.52 -15.45 -20.54
CA LEU A 125 9.03 -16.02 -21.79
C LEU A 125 9.26 -17.52 -21.59
N PRO A 126 8.49 -18.42 -22.24
CA PRO A 126 8.59 -19.86 -22.00
C PRO A 126 9.90 -20.47 -22.46
N HIS A 127 10.51 -19.83 -23.44
CA HIS A 127 11.56 -20.40 -24.24
C HIS A 127 12.89 -19.68 -23.98
N LEU A 128 13.95 -20.47 -23.91
CA LEU A 128 15.32 -20.02 -23.73
C LEU A 128 16.18 -20.64 -24.82
N GLY A 129 16.68 -19.79 -25.73
CA GLY A 129 17.46 -20.22 -26.90
C GLY A 129 16.60 -20.43 -28.15
N GLU A 130 17.21 -21.04 -29.17
CA GLU A 130 16.58 -21.36 -30.46
C GLU A 130 16.98 -22.78 -30.92
N PRO A 131 16.16 -23.48 -31.71
CA PRO A 131 16.45 -24.83 -32.17
C PRO A 131 17.55 -24.87 -33.26
N GLU A 132 18.64 -25.61 -32.99
CA GLU A 132 19.72 -25.86 -33.95
C GLU A 132 19.43 -27.04 -34.90
N ASP A 133 18.47 -27.89 -34.56
CA ASP A 133 18.10 -29.12 -35.29
C ASP A 133 17.01 -28.91 -36.36
N THR A 134 16.70 -27.65 -36.69
CA THR A 134 15.61 -27.28 -37.61
C THR A 134 15.76 -27.92 -39.00
N ASN A 135 17.00 -28.17 -39.44
CA ASN A 135 17.32 -28.80 -40.73
C ASN A 135 17.53 -30.32 -40.65
N ASP A 136 17.44 -30.92 -39.46
CA ASP A 136 17.74 -32.33 -39.20
C ASP A 136 16.49 -33.06 -38.66
N PRO A 137 15.53 -33.43 -39.53
CA PRO A 137 14.21 -33.92 -39.12
C PRO A 137 14.28 -35.22 -38.30
N LEU A 138 15.25 -36.09 -38.58
CA LEU A 138 15.46 -37.31 -37.81
C LEU A 138 16.01 -37.02 -36.40
N THR A 139 16.96 -36.09 -36.30
CA THR A 139 17.52 -35.63 -35.01
C THR A 139 16.44 -34.99 -34.16
N ARG A 140 15.61 -34.13 -34.76
CA ARG A 140 14.46 -33.50 -34.11
C ARG A 140 13.43 -34.52 -33.64
N ALA A 141 13.04 -35.46 -34.49
CA ALA A 141 12.09 -36.52 -34.11
C ALA A 141 12.63 -37.40 -32.97
N ALA A 142 13.93 -37.72 -33.00
CA ALA A 142 14.58 -38.46 -31.92
C ALA A 142 14.61 -37.66 -30.62
N ARG A 143 14.92 -36.35 -30.68
CA ARG A 143 14.92 -35.44 -29.52
C ARG A 143 13.53 -35.35 -28.89
N GLU A 144 12.50 -35.11 -29.70
CA GLU A 144 11.11 -34.96 -29.25
C GLU A 144 10.55 -36.25 -28.64
N ALA A 145 10.88 -37.41 -29.22
CA ALA A 145 10.42 -38.71 -28.73
C ALA A 145 11.16 -39.16 -27.47
N LEU A 146 12.49 -38.99 -27.42
CA LEU A 146 13.30 -39.39 -26.28
C LEU A 146 13.17 -38.41 -25.11
N GLN A 147 12.92 -37.14 -25.42
CA GLN A 147 12.89 -36.00 -24.48
C GLN A 147 14.12 -35.97 -23.58
N PHE A 148 15.31 -36.25 -24.14
CA PHE A 148 16.54 -36.28 -23.36
C PHE A 148 17.17 -34.90 -23.20
N ARG A 149 17.23 -34.13 -24.29
CA ARG A 149 17.95 -32.85 -24.40
C ARG A 149 17.01 -31.76 -24.92
N GLY A 150 17.22 -30.52 -24.49
CA GLY A 150 16.39 -29.38 -24.89
C GLY A 150 14.91 -29.59 -24.54
N VAL A 151 14.61 -29.73 -23.25
CA VAL A 151 13.25 -29.92 -22.72
C VAL A 151 12.81 -28.72 -21.87
N LEU A 152 11.51 -28.64 -21.55
CA LEU A 152 10.94 -27.63 -20.64
C LEU A 152 11.35 -26.19 -21.01
N GLY A 153 11.12 -25.83 -22.27
CA GLY A 153 11.39 -24.48 -22.79
C GLY A 153 12.82 -24.22 -23.24
N THR A 154 13.73 -25.20 -23.18
CA THR A 154 15.12 -25.05 -23.67
C THR A 154 15.36 -25.82 -24.97
N TYR A 155 16.48 -25.54 -25.65
CA TYR A 155 16.88 -26.23 -26.88
C TYR A 155 18.21 -26.99 -26.74
N SER A 156 18.47 -27.91 -27.66
CA SER A 156 19.72 -28.67 -27.68
C SER A 156 20.83 -27.87 -28.32
N HIS A 157 21.97 -27.74 -27.65
CA HIS A 157 23.12 -26.95 -28.12
C HIS A 157 24.42 -27.77 -28.12
N GLN A 158 25.43 -27.30 -28.84
CA GLN A 158 26.79 -27.79 -28.67
C GLN A 158 27.42 -27.17 -27.41
N HIS A 159 27.88 -28.01 -26.47
CA HIS A 159 28.57 -27.57 -25.26
C HIS A 159 30.05 -27.95 -25.30
N SER A 160 30.93 -27.04 -24.89
CA SER A 160 32.36 -27.33 -24.72
C SER A 160 32.61 -28.18 -23.48
N ALA A 161 33.70 -28.96 -23.49
CA ALA A 161 34.15 -29.68 -22.30
C ALA A 161 34.35 -28.71 -21.13
N GLY A 162 33.90 -29.11 -19.93
CA GLY A 162 33.94 -28.26 -18.73
C GLY A 162 32.74 -27.34 -18.54
N THR A 163 31.73 -27.38 -19.44
CA THR A 163 30.45 -26.68 -19.21
C THR A 163 29.81 -27.14 -17.89
N PRO A 164 29.43 -26.22 -17.00
CA PRO A 164 28.78 -26.57 -15.74
C PRO A 164 27.45 -27.29 -15.96
N VAL A 165 27.28 -28.43 -15.27
CA VAL A 165 26.01 -29.15 -15.18
C VAL A 165 25.46 -28.94 -13.76
N LEU A 166 24.33 -28.24 -13.67
CA LEU A 166 23.67 -27.89 -12.43
C LEU A 166 22.38 -28.68 -12.26
N PRO A 167 21.96 -29.01 -11.02
CA PRO A 167 20.70 -29.68 -10.80
C PRO A 167 19.51 -28.73 -11.02
N VAL A 168 18.41 -29.28 -11.52
CA VAL A 168 17.09 -28.63 -11.57
C VAL A 168 16.26 -29.19 -10.41
N TRP A 169 15.56 -28.33 -9.68
CA TRP A 169 14.74 -28.75 -8.54
C TRP A 169 13.27 -28.44 -8.75
N ARG A 170 12.45 -29.04 -7.90
CA ARG A 170 11.01 -28.81 -7.86
C ARG A 170 10.65 -27.88 -6.71
N VAL A 171 9.80 -26.92 -7.02
CA VAL A 171 9.03 -26.09 -6.08
C VAL A 171 7.55 -26.42 -6.29
N GLN A 172 6.76 -26.40 -5.22
CA GLN A 172 5.33 -26.69 -5.33
C GLN A 172 4.62 -25.57 -6.12
N ARG A 173 3.73 -25.97 -7.03
CA ARG A 173 2.86 -25.03 -7.74
C ARG A 173 1.59 -24.78 -6.93
N THR A 174 1.20 -23.52 -6.79
CA THR A 174 -0.11 -23.12 -6.28
C THR A 174 -0.95 -22.50 -7.42
N ASP A 175 -2.10 -21.91 -7.10
CA ASP A 175 -3.01 -21.37 -8.10
C ASP A 175 -2.47 -20.10 -8.81
N VAL A 176 -3.36 -19.39 -9.51
CA VAL A 176 -3.02 -18.15 -10.22
C VAL A 176 -2.58 -17.00 -9.31
N HIS A 177 -2.68 -17.16 -7.98
CA HIS A 177 -2.26 -16.18 -6.98
C HIS A 177 -0.91 -16.56 -6.32
N GLY A 178 -0.35 -17.72 -6.66
CA GLY A 178 0.96 -18.15 -6.22
C GLY A 178 2.12 -17.38 -6.85
N GLY A 179 3.14 -17.04 -6.04
CA GLY A 179 4.39 -16.48 -6.55
C GLY A 179 5.09 -17.42 -7.53
N ARG A 180 5.49 -16.90 -8.69
CA ARG A 180 6.15 -17.67 -9.75
C ARG A 180 7.60 -17.20 -9.93
N PRO A 181 8.59 -18.10 -9.80
CA PRO A 181 9.96 -17.76 -10.12
C PRO A 181 10.12 -17.51 -11.63
N GLY A 182 10.72 -16.38 -11.96
CA GLY A 182 11.15 -15.98 -13.28
C GLY A 182 12.66 -16.09 -13.48
N ARG A 183 13.08 -15.87 -14.72
CA ARG A 183 14.50 -15.85 -15.09
C ARG A 183 15.19 -14.63 -14.48
N LEU A 184 16.40 -14.85 -13.96
CA LEU A 184 17.25 -13.86 -13.28
C LEU A 184 16.69 -13.28 -11.98
N ASP A 185 15.58 -13.83 -11.47
CA ASP A 185 15.06 -13.45 -10.17
C ASP A 185 16.07 -13.71 -9.06
N SER A 186 16.18 -12.73 -8.17
CA SER A 186 16.96 -12.84 -6.95
C SER A 186 16.13 -13.52 -5.87
N ALA A 187 16.67 -14.60 -5.30
CA ALA A 187 16.01 -15.39 -4.29
C ALA A 187 16.95 -15.76 -3.12
N PHE A 188 16.37 -16.25 -2.04
CA PHE A 188 17.04 -16.85 -0.90
C PHE A 188 16.65 -18.31 -0.81
N LEU A 189 17.64 -19.18 -0.73
CA LEU A 189 17.49 -20.59 -0.44
C LEU A 189 17.56 -20.80 1.08
N ILE A 190 16.50 -21.34 1.66
CA ILE A 190 16.39 -21.61 3.09
C ILE A 190 16.30 -23.12 3.28
N ASP A 191 17.06 -23.65 4.24
CA ASP A 191 17.02 -25.06 4.62
C ASP A 191 15.99 -25.31 5.73
N SER A 192 15.54 -26.56 5.83
CA SER A 192 14.83 -27.14 6.95
C SER A 192 15.58 -27.11 8.28
N ASP A 193 16.90 -26.89 8.28
CA ASP A 193 17.68 -26.62 9.50
C ASP A 193 17.50 -25.14 9.92
N PRO A 194 16.87 -24.86 11.08
CA PRO A 194 16.61 -23.50 11.54
C PRO A 194 17.88 -22.73 11.92
N THR A 195 19.04 -23.39 11.98
CA THR A 195 20.35 -22.75 12.20
C THR A 195 21.04 -22.33 10.89
N SER A 196 20.49 -22.72 9.73
CA SER A 196 21.03 -22.36 8.42
C SER A 196 20.85 -20.86 8.13
N PRO A 197 21.90 -20.14 7.70
CA PRO A 197 21.87 -18.67 7.58
C PRO A 197 21.04 -18.13 6.40
N ALA A 198 20.40 -19.01 5.61
CA ALA A 198 19.84 -18.72 4.28
C ALA A 198 20.92 -18.24 3.28
N TRP A 199 20.72 -18.56 2.01
CA TRP A 199 21.73 -18.29 0.99
C TRP A 199 21.14 -17.50 -0.18
N PRO A 200 21.69 -16.32 -0.52
CA PRO A 200 21.25 -15.59 -1.70
C PRO A 200 21.66 -16.36 -2.96
N VAL A 201 20.73 -16.46 -3.91
CA VAL A 201 20.87 -17.20 -5.16
C VAL A 201 20.18 -16.43 -6.29
N GLN A 202 20.58 -16.72 -7.53
CA GLN A 202 19.94 -16.16 -8.72
C GLN A 202 19.41 -17.27 -9.61
N LEU A 203 18.17 -17.13 -10.08
CA LEU A 203 17.53 -18.11 -10.96
C LEU A 203 18.02 -17.95 -12.40
N GLN A 204 18.34 -19.06 -13.07
CA GLN A 204 18.66 -19.05 -14.50
C GLN A 204 17.42 -19.29 -15.35
N HIS A 205 16.64 -20.30 -14.99
CA HIS A 205 15.43 -20.71 -15.70
C HIS A 205 14.44 -21.35 -14.74
N ALA A 206 13.16 -21.12 -14.98
CA ALA A 206 12.07 -21.75 -14.24
C ALA A 206 10.94 -22.09 -15.20
N HIS A 207 10.40 -23.30 -15.09
CA HIS A 207 9.45 -23.84 -16.05
C HIS A 207 8.30 -24.60 -15.38
N ILE A 208 7.08 -24.31 -15.81
CA ILE A 208 5.87 -25.03 -15.39
C ILE A 208 5.47 -25.98 -16.53
N PRO A 209 5.44 -27.30 -16.31
CA PRO A 209 4.99 -28.25 -17.33
C PRO A 209 3.46 -28.21 -17.48
N TYR A 210 2.93 -27.13 -18.05
CA TYR A 210 1.53 -27.04 -18.46
C TYR A 210 1.29 -25.81 -19.33
N GLN A 211 0.16 -25.85 -20.04
CA GLN A 211 -0.46 -24.79 -20.83
C GLN A 211 -0.13 -23.38 -20.30
N HIS A 212 0.48 -22.53 -21.13
CA HIS A 212 0.59 -21.10 -20.87
C HIS A 212 -0.78 -20.46 -21.05
N THR A 213 -1.67 -20.72 -20.09
CA THR A 213 -2.98 -20.07 -20.06
C THR A 213 -2.75 -18.66 -19.54
N THR A 214 -2.62 -17.70 -20.46
CA THR A 214 -2.93 -16.31 -20.14
C THR A 214 -4.40 -16.30 -19.72
N HIS A 215 -4.69 -15.89 -18.49
CA HIS A 215 -6.07 -15.80 -18.04
C HIS A 215 -6.60 -14.39 -18.35
N ALA A 216 -7.66 -14.32 -19.13
CA ALA A 216 -8.52 -13.15 -19.14
C ALA A 216 -9.64 -13.37 -18.13
N TRP A 217 -10.27 -12.29 -17.69
CA TRP A 217 -11.41 -12.35 -16.81
C TRP A 217 -12.62 -11.80 -17.57
N THR A 218 -13.71 -12.54 -17.57
CA THR A 218 -14.94 -12.11 -18.25
C THR A 218 -16.03 -11.76 -17.25
N THR A 219 -16.87 -10.81 -17.65
CA THR A 219 -18.07 -10.34 -16.94
C THR A 219 -19.35 -11.09 -17.37
N ALA A 220 -19.25 -12.09 -18.25
CA ALA A 220 -20.41 -12.70 -18.93
C ALA A 220 -21.34 -13.52 -18.01
N GLY A 221 -21.07 -13.61 -16.71
CA GLY A 221 -21.96 -14.17 -15.71
C GLY A 221 -21.46 -13.82 -14.31
N ASP A 222 -22.38 -13.59 -13.38
CA ASP A 222 -22.10 -13.54 -11.96
C ASP A 222 -22.03 -14.99 -11.45
N PRO A 223 -20.89 -15.52 -10.96
CA PRO A 223 -19.63 -14.87 -10.56
C PRO A 223 -18.56 -14.72 -11.65
N MET A 224 -17.57 -13.85 -11.41
CA MET A 224 -16.36 -13.72 -12.25
C MET A 224 -15.66 -15.06 -12.48
N ILE A 225 -15.55 -15.45 -13.75
CA ILE A 225 -14.92 -16.71 -14.16
C ILE A 225 -13.58 -16.39 -14.85
N PRO A 226 -12.46 -17.02 -14.45
CA PRO A 226 -11.24 -16.97 -15.23
C PRO A 226 -11.50 -17.69 -16.56
N VAL A 227 -11.30 -16.98 -17.67
CA VAL A 227 -11.39 -17.53 -19.02
C VAL A 227 -10.02 -17.57 -19.66
N ALA A 228 -9.81 -18.48 -20.60
CA ALA A 228 -8.61 -18.46 -21.42
C ALA A 228 -8.57 -17.13 -22.20
N GLY A 229 -7.48 -16.39 -22.06
CA GLY A 229 -7.23 -15.15 -22.81
C GLY A 229 -6.98 -15.43 -24.30
N PRO A 230 -7.24 -14.45 -25.18
CA PRO A 230 -6.98 -14.61 -26.60
C PRO A 230 -5.46 -14.72 -26.84
N GLY A 231 -5.05 -15.76 -27.59
CA GLY A 231 -3.63 -15.96 -27.97
C GLY A 231 -2.89 -17.08 -27.24
N ALA A 232 -3.55 -17.85 -26.36
CA ALA A 232 -2.95 -19.05 -25.78
C ALA A 232 -2.68 -20.11 -26.87
N ALA A 233 -1.45 -20.19 -27.37
CA ALA A 233 -1.01 -21.32 -28.16
C ALA A 233 -0.77 -22.50 -27.22
N TRP A 234 -1.52 -23.59 -27.42
CA TRP A 234 -1.48 -24.77 -26.56
C TRP A 234 -0.31 -25.67 -26.96
N GLU A 235 0.81 -25.61 -26.23
CA GLU A 235 1.83 -26.66 -26.30
C GLU A 235 1.70 -27.60 -25.10
N VAL A 236 0.88 -28.63 -25.24
CA VAL A 236 0.73 -29.65 -24.18
C VAL A 236 2.01 -30.46 -24.08
N GLN A 237 2.80 -30.19 -23.03
CA GLN A 237 3.97 -30.99 -22.69
C GLN A 237 3.53 -32.24 -21.93
N THR A 238 3.55 -33.40 -22.62
CA THR A 238 3.15 -34.69 -22.05
C THR A 238 4.31 -35.39 -21.34
N GLY A 239 4.01 -36.16 -20.29
CA GLY A 239 5.01 -36.94 -19.56
C GLY A 239 5.82 -36.18 -18.52
N PHE A 240 5.31 -35.03 -18.04
CA PHE A 240 5.91 -34.20 -16.99
C PHE A 240 4.94 -34.03 -15.81
N ASP A 241 5.49 -33.75 -14.63
CA ASP A 241 4.70 -33.43 -13.44
C ASP A 241 4.13 -32.01 -13.54
N THR A 242 2.80 -31.90 -13.58
CA THR A 242 2.07 -30.64 -13.78
C THR A 242 1.82 -29.88 -12.48
N GLN A 243 2.09 -30.50 -11.33
CA GLN A 243 1.86 -29.95 -9.99
C GLN A 243 3.10 -29.25 -9.40
N THR A 244 4.19 -29.16 -10.17
CA THR A 244 5.45 -28.56 -9.73
C THR A 244 5.99 -27.52 -10.71
N ILE A 245 6.70 -26.55 -10.16
CA ILE A 245 7.53 -25.61 -10.90
C ILE A 245 8.95 -26.14 -10.87
N HIS A 246 9.56 -26.33 -12.03
CA HIS A 246 10.95 -26.74 -12.15
C HIS A 246 11.82 -25.49 -12.16
N VAL A 247 12.90 -25.46 -11.37
CA VAL A 247 13.74 -24.26 -11.18
C VAL A 247 15.21 -24.64 -11.21
N ALA A 248 16.03 -23.82 -11.86
CA ALA A 248 17.47 -23.95 -11.91
C ALA A 248 18.15 -22.63 -11.55
N LEU A 249 19.27 -22.69 -10.82
CA LEU A 249 20.08 -21.52 -10.48
C LEU A 249 21.09 -21.21 -11.59
N GLN A 250 21.58 -19.98 -11.62
CA GLN A 250 22.68 -19.55 -12.49
C GLN A 250 24.02 -20.17 -12.07
N ARG A 251 24.16 -20.53 -10.79
CA ARG A 251 25.37 -21.14 -10.23
C ARG A 251 24.99 -22.27 -9.27
N ALA A 252 25.92 -23.16 -8.98
CA ALA A 252 25.72 -24.21 -8.00
C ALA A 252 25.25 -23.61 -6.66
N ALA A 253 24.28 -24.26 -6.01
CA ALA A 253 23.84 -23.84 -4.69
C ALA A 253 25.04 -23.88 -3.73
N PRO A 254 25.24 -22.83 -2.91
CA PRO A 254 26.41 -22.75 -2.03
C PRO A 254 26.41 -23.83 -0.95
N VAL A 255 25.25 -24.37 -0.62
CA VAL A 255 25.09 -25.53 0.26
C VAL A 255 24.01 -26.48 -0.30
N PRO A 256 24.12 -27.79 -0.04
CA PRO A 256 23.00 -28.72 -0.20
C PRO A 256 21.87 -28.35 0.77
N VAL A 257 20.63 -28.43 0.31
CA VAL A 257 19.39 -28.18 1.04
C VAL A 257 18.44 -29.37 0.82
N ALA A 258 18.14 -30.08 1.90
CA ALA A 258 17.33 -31.28 1.86
C ALA A 258 15.93 -31.03 1.30
N ALA A 259 15.31 -32.04 0.68
CA ALA A 259 13.89 -31.97 0.34
C ALA A 259 13.05 -31.97 1.62
N GLY A 260 12.19 -30.96 1.79
CA GLY A 260 11.24 -30.94 2.91
C GLY A 260 10.20 -32.06 2.78
N THR A 261 9.75 -32.61 3.91
CA THR A 261 8.71 -33.64 3.94
C THR A 261 7.35 -32.99 4.17
N MET A 262 6.44 -33.09 3.21
CA MET A 262 5.03 -32.72 3.37
C MET A 262 4.31 -33.87 4.09
N ALA A 263 4.36 -33.92 5.42
CA ALA A 263 3.50 -34.83 6.16
C ALA A 263 2.04 -34.36 6.01
N GLN A 264 1.16 -35.22 5.50
CA GLN A 264 -0.27 -34.96 5.43
C GLN A 264 -0.81 -34.66 6.85
N ASN A 265 -1.20 -33.40 7.08
CA ASN A 265 -2.10 -32.94 8.15
C ASN A 265 -1.94 -33.55 9.56
N PRO A 266 -0.93 -33.18 10.37
CA PRO A 266 -1.07 -33.13 11.82
C PRO A 266 -1.30 -31.67 12.30
N PRO A 267 -2.09 -31.43 13.36
CA PRO A 267 -2.28 -30.07 13.88
C PRO A 267 -1.00 -29.54 14.54
N GLY A 268 -0.49 -28.39 14.05
CA GLY A 268 0.66 -27.66 14.61
C GLY A 268 1.95 -27.82 13.81
N PHE A 269 2.12 -27.01 12.77
CA PHE A 269 3.30 -27.03 11.88
C PHE A 269 4.31 -25.92 12.21
N GLU A 270 5.60 -26.25 12.17
CA GLU A 270 6.72 -25.32 12.30
C GLU A 270 7.34 -25.06 10.91
N THR A 271 7.12 -23.85 10.37
CA THR A 271 7.57 -23.49 9.01
C THR A 271 9.07 -23.22 8.93
N ARG A 272 9.77 -22.99 10.05
CA ARG A 272 11.24 -22.92 10.07
C ARG A 272 11.90 -24.24 9.71
N LEU A 273 11.17 -25.35 9.79
CA LEU A 273 11.69 -26.69 9.46
C LEU A 273 11.49 -27.06 7.98
N TRP A 274 11.15 -26.10 7.11
CA TRP A 274 10.93 -26.33 5.69
C TRP A 274 12.03 -25.72 4.84
N SER A 275 12.54 -26.54 3.92
CA SER A 275 13.33 -26.04 2.82
C SER A 275 12.45 -25.25 1.86
N ARG A 276 12.75 -23.95 1.67
CA ARG A 276 11.97 -23.05 0.78
C ARG A 276 12.86 -22.15 -0.07
N LEU A 277 12.34 -21.74 -1.23
CA LEU A 277 12.89 -20.67 -2.05
C LEU A 277 12.06 -19.42 -1.79
N VAL A 278 12.69 -18.32 -1.38
CA VAL A 278 12.03 -17.05 -1.08
C VAL A 278 12.56 -15.99 -2.03
N MET A 279 11.70 -15.31 -2.77
CA MET A 279 12.10 -14.27 -3.73
C MET A 279 11.39 -12.96 -3.41
N HIS A 280 11.98 -11.85 -3.84
CA HIS A 280 11.23 -10.59 -3.91
C HIS A 280 10.11 -10.73 -4.95
N PRO A 281 8.96 -10.06 -4.78
CA PRO A 281 7.86 -10.16 -5.74
C PRO A 281 8.33 -9.74 -7.15
N SER A 282 8.14 -10.61 -8.14
CA SER A 282 8.65 -10.48 -9.52
C SER A 282 7.90 -9.46 -10.37
N GLY A 283 7.51 -8.31 -9.81
CA GLY A 283 6.71 -7.29 -10.50
C GLY A 283 5.21 -7.63 -10.60
N GLU A 284 4.80 -8.86 -10.31
CA GLU A 284 3.46 -9.15 -9.81
C GLU A 284 3.37 -8.63 -8.38
N ARG A 285 2.66 -7.51 -8.17
CA ARG A 285 2.47 -6.92 -6.83
C ARG A 285 1.97 -8.02 -5.86
N PRO A 286 2.59 -8.22 -4.69
CA PRO A 286 1.95 -9.02 -3.65
C PRO A 286 0.66 -8.30 -3.25
N ARG A 287 -0.48 -8.98 -3.35
CA ARG A 287 -1.79 -8.36 -3.15
C ARG A 287 -2.26 -8.33 -1.70
N GLU A 288 -1.57 -8.97 -0.75
CA GLU A 288 -1.83 -8.80 0.69
C GLU A 288 -0.65 -9.24 1.58
N VAL A 289 -0.64 -8.75 2.83
CA VAL A 289 0.30 -9.01 3.93
C VAL A 289 -0.47 -9.74 5.04
N ASP A 290 0.03 -10.84 5.60
CA ASP A 290 -0.84 -11.81 6.32
C ASP A 290 -0.67 -12.03 7.86
N ARG A 291 0.34 -11.57 8.62
CA ARG A 291 0.14 -11.33 10.09
C ARG A 291 1.15 -10.42 10.81
N VAL A 292 0.60 -9.75 11.83
CA VAL A 292 1.17 -9.10 13.05
C VAL A 292 0.67 -9.89 14.29
N ALA A 293 1.51 -10.32 15.24
CA ALA A 293 1.12 -11.36 16.24
C ALA A 293 0.24 -10.92 17.43
N VAL A 294 -0.62 -11.84 17.90
CA VAL A 294 -1.32 -11.79 19.21
C VAL A 294 -1.17 -13.17 19.84
N GLY A 295 -0.33 -13.29 20.85
CA GLY A 295 0.23 -14.56 21.34
C GLY A 295 -0.78 -15.48 22.05
N GLY A 296 -1.52 -16.30 21.29
CA GLY A 296 -2.40 -17.34 21.84
C GLY A 296 -2.88 -18.34 20.79
N SER A 297 -3.31 -19.53 21.24
CA SER A 297 -4.08 -20.50 20.43
C SER A 297 -5.47 -19.93 20.10
N ILE A 298 -5.99 -20.25 18.90
CA ILE A 298 -7.25 -19.74 18.33
C ILE A 298 -8.52 -20.14 19.11
N ARG A 299 -8.40 -20.93 20.17
CA ARG A 299 -9.51 -21.31 21.09
C ARG A 299 -9.27 -20.94 22.56
N GLY A 300 -8.25 -20.15 22.88
CA GLY A 300 -7.98 -19.64 24.23
C GLY A 300 -7.43 -20.71 25.20
N GLY A 301 -6.19 -20.52 25.66
CA GLY A 301 -5.50 -21.35 26.65
C GLY A 301 -4.16 -20.72 27.05
N LEU A 302 -3.50 -21.25 28.09
CA LEU A 302 -2.08 -20.93 28.41
C LEU A 302 -1.29 -20.99 27.10
N VAL A 303 -0.69 -19.86 26.71
CA VAL A 303 -0.15 -19.62 25.37
C VAL A 303 0.84 -20.71 24.99
N PRO A 304 0.43 -21.68 24.14
CA PRO A 304 1.37 -22.58 23.51
C PRO A 304 2.02 -21.83 22.33
N SER A 305 3.21 -22.23 21.92
CA SER A 305 3.83 -21.70 20.70
C SER A 305 2.95 -22.05 19.49
N ALA A 306 2.38 -21.04 18.81
CA ALA A 306 1.43 -21.20 17.72
C ALA A 306 1.79 -20.32 16.50
N THR A 307 1.43 -20.78 15.29
CA THR A 307 1.73 -20.15 13.98
C THR A 307 0.44 -19.70 13.27
N VAL A 308 0.55 -18.74 12.35
CA VAL A 308 -0.54 -17.98 11.68
C VAL A 308 -0.39 -18.09 10.16
N ASP A 309 -1.51 -18.09 9.43
CA ASP A 309 -1.55 -18.24 7.96
C ASP A 309 -2.28 -17.13 7.15
N GLU A 310 -3.14 -16.25 7.72
CA GLU A 310 -3.64 -15.00 7.04
C GLU A 310 -4.26 -13.95 7.99
N LEU A 311 -4.21 -12.64 7.66
CA LEU A 311 -4.71 -11.50 8.45
C LEU A 311 -5.20 -10.35 7.54
N VAL A 312 -6.50 -10.07 7.59
CA VAL A 312 -7.14 -9.00 6.80
C VAL A 312 -7.40 -7.80 7.70
N PHE A 313 -6.93 -6.62 7.28
CA PHE A 313 -7.29 -5.35 7.91
C PHE A 313 -8.51 -4.79 7.20
N GLY A 314 -9.64 -4.85 7.89
CA GLY A 314 -10.85 -4.23 7.42
C GLY A 314 -11.86 -4.23 8.54
N THR A 315 -13.04 -3.81 8.18
CA THR A 315 -14.09 -3.58 9.14
C THR A 315 -14.83 -4.86 9.51
N THR A 316 -15.24 -4.96 10.77
CA THR A 316 -16.15 -6.01 11.22
C THR A 316 -17.61 -5.71 10.89
N LYS A 317 -17.90 -4.52 10.35
CA LYS A 317 -19.24 -4.09 9.95
C LYS A 317 -19.51 -4.45 8.48
N PHE A 318 -18.54 -4.24 7.59
CA PHE A 318 -18.67 -4.66 6.20
C PHE A 318 -18.65 -6.20 6.10
N GLY A 319 -19.59 -6.77 5.37
CA GLY A 319 -19.91 -8.20 5.32
C GLY A 319 -20.93 -8.67 6.36
N GLN A 320 -21.26 -7.85 7.38
CA GLN A 320 -22.20 -8.23 8.44
C GLN A 320 -23.64 -8.37 7.92
N GLY A 321 -24.33 -9.45 8.29
CA GLY A 321 -25.72 -9.71 7.86
C GLY A 321 -25.87 -10.42 6.51
N THR A 322 -24.77 -10.71 5.83
CA THR A 322 -24.75 -11.56 4.62
C THR A 322 -24.90 -13.04 4.99
N THR A 323 -25.20 -13.88 3.99
CA THR A 323 -25.32 -15.34 4.18
C THR A 323 -24.05 -16.01 4.70
N GLN A 324 -22.88 -15.37 4.50
CA GLN A 324 -21.56 -15.85 4.89
C GLN A 324 -21.07 -15.29 6.24
N GLY A 325 -21.78 -14.31 6.82
CA GLY A 325 -21.52 -13.74 8.15
C GLY A 325 -20.07 -13.27 8.33
N ASN A 326 -19.45 -13.66 9.44
CA ASN A 326 -18.09 -13.23 9.82
C ASN A 326 -17.00 -13.62 8.81
N ALA A 327 -17.27 -14.55 7.88
CA ALA A 327 -16.30 -14.95 6.86
C ALA A 327 -16.00 -13.85 5.83
N LEU A 328 -16.84 -12.81 5.77
CA LEU A 328 -16.67 -11.66 4.88
C LEU A 328 -16.20 -10.37 5.59
N PHE A 329 -15.85 -10.46 6.88
CA PHE A 329 -15.27 -9.30 7.56
C PHE A 329 -13.96 -8.88 6.91
N GLY A 330 -13.85 -7.58 6.64
CA GLY A 330 -12.73 -6.99 5.90
C GLY A 330 -12.67 -7.37 4.42
N ALA A 331 -13.74 -7.90 3.83
CA ALA A 331 -13.81 -8.11 2.40
C ALA A 331 -13.79 -6.77 1.65
N ASN A 332 -13.19 -6.76 0.47
CA ASN A 332 -13.09 -5.60 -0.39
C ASN A 332 -14.01 -5.74 -1.61
N LEU A 333 -14.56 -4.63 -2.08
CA LEU A 333 -15.28 -4.56 -3.35
C LEU A 333 -14.29 -4.75 -4.50
N VAL A 334 -14.77 -5.20 -5.66
CA VAL A 334 -13.90 -5.52 -6.82
C VAL A 334 -14.29 -4.69 -8.03
N LEU A 335 -13.32 -4.03 -8.67
CA LEU A 335 -13.55 -3.27 -9.90
C LEU A 335 -13.86 -4.20 -11.07
N THR A 336 -14.90 -3.86 -11.84
CA THR A 336 -15.31 -4.60 -13.05
C THR A 336 -14.93 -3.89 -14.35
N ARG A 337 -14.39 -2.68 -14.26
CA ARG A 337 -13.83 -1.92 -15.39
C ARG A 337 -12.64 -1.08 -14.92
N ALA A 338 -11.65 -0.94 -15.78
CA ALA A 338 -10.57 0.04 -15.58
C ALA A 338 -11.12 1.47 -15.76
N PHE A 339 -10.52 2.43 -15.08
CA PHE A 339 -10.84 3.85 -15.26
C PHE A 339 -9.60 4.73 -15.05
N SER A 340 -9.61 5.90 -15.67
CA SER A 340 -8.50 6.86 -15.64
C SER A 340 -8.53 7.79 -14.43
N GLU A 341 -7.42 8.49 -14.20
CA GLU A 341 -7.28 9.49 -13.14
C GLU A 341 -8.28 10.67 -13.23
N ALA A 342 -8.83 10.93 -14.42
CA ALA A 342 -9.79 12.02 -14.64
C ALA A 342 -11.26 11.60 -14.59
N GLN A 343 -11.54 10.29 -14.57
CA GLN A 343 -12.92 9.79 -14.53
C GLN A 343 -13.51 9.95 -13.13
N LEU A 344 -14.79 10.34 -13.09
CA LEU A 344 -15.57 10.50 -11.85
C LEU A 344 -16.63 9.41 -11.70
N ASP A 345 -16.59 8.39 -12.56
CA ASP A 345 -17.44 7.23 -12.48
C ASP A 345 -16.61 5.95 -12.64
N PHE A 346 -16.95 4.92 -11.87
CA PHE A 346 -16.35 3.59 -12.00
C PHE A 346 -17.39 2.50 -11.71
N GLN A 347 -17.01 1.23 -11.83
CA GLN A 347 -17.96 0.13 -11.63
C GLN A 347 -17.33 -0.95 -10.77
N LEU A 348 -18.10 -1.36 -9.77
CA LEU A 348 -17.78 -2.43 -8.83
C LEU A 348 -18.64 -3.65 -9.13
N ALA A 349 -18.20 -4.83 -8.68
CA ALA A 349 -18.98 -6.03 -8.74
C ALA A 349 -20.08 -5.94 -7.66
N PRO A 350 -21.36 -5.80 -8.04
CA PRO A 350 -22.42 -5.47 -7.08
C PRO A 350 -22.71 -6.63 -6.11
N ARG A 351 -22.37 -7.85 -6.52
CA ARG A 351 -22.67 -9.11 -5.81
C ARG A 351 -21.44 -9.97 -5.56
N ALA A 352 -20.25 -9.41 -5.74
CA ALA A 352 -19.00 -10.11 -5.44
C ALA A 352 -18.02 -9.23 -4.69
N VAL A 353 -17.33 -9.83 -3.72
CA VAL A 353 -16.28 -9.21 -2.91
C VAL A 353 -15.07 -10.12 -2.86
N ARG A 354 -13.88 -9.56 -2.63
CA ARG A 354 -12.65 -10.30 -2.39
C ARG A 354 -12.37 -10.34 -0.89
N ALA A 355 -12.24 -11.55 -0.34
CA ALA A 355 -11.76 -11.80 1.01
C ALA A 355 -10.47 -12.64 0.94
N ALA A 356 -9.84 -12.90 2.09
CA ALA A 356 -8.60 -13.67 2.20
C ALA A 356 -8.67 -15.01 1.42
N ARG A 357 -9.80 -15.73 1.56
CA ARG A 357 -10.05 -17.02 0.90
C ARG A 357 -10.38 -16.93 -0.59
N GLY A 358 -10.28 -15.76 -1.20
CA GLY A 358 -10.59 -15.51 -2.61
C GLY A 358 -11.86 -14.69 -2.82
N VAL A 359 -12.40 -14.77 -4.04
CA VAL A 359 -13.63 -14.04 -4.43
C VAL A 359 -14.86 -14.80 -3.97
N TRP A 360 -15.76 -14.10 -3.29
CA TRP A 360 -17.04 -14.59 -2.84
C TRP A 360 -18.16 -13.85 -3.55
N SER A 361 -19.13 -14.59 -4.07
CA SER A 361 -20.36 -14.03 -4.64
C SER A 361 -21.58 -14.41 -3.82
N ASP A 362 -22.57 -13.52 -3.79
CA ASP A 362 -23.89 -13.80 -3.21
C ASP A 362 -24.98 -13.44 -4.22
N PRO A 363 -25.66 -14.42 -4.84
CA PRO A 363 -26.71 -14.14 -5.82
C PRO A 363 -27.97 -13.51 -5.20
N ALA A 364 -28.10 -13.50 -3.87
CA ALA A 364 -29.26 -12.98 -3.16
C ALA A 364 -29.04 -11.59 -2.54
N ALA A 365 -27.79 -11.11 -2.43
CA ALA A 365 -27.47 -9.85 -1.75
C ALA A 365 -26.59 -8.94 -2.61
N TYR A 366 -26.76 -7.62 -2.45
CA TYR A 366 -25.88 -6.63 -3.05
C TYR A 366 -24.96 -6.05 -1.98
N PHE A 367 -23.65 -6.10 -2.19
CA PHE A 367 -22.67 -5.65 -1.21
C PHE A 367 -22.62 -4.13 -1.08
N LEU A 368 -23.01 -3.41 -2.13
CA LEU A 368 -23.08 -1.95 -2.13
C LEU A 368 -24.12 -1.42 -1.14
N ASP A 369 -25.17 -2.19 -0.80
CA ASP A 369 -26.19 -1.77 0.19
C ASP A 369 -25.62 -1.55 1.61
N GLN A 370 -24.39 -2.00 1.84
CA GLN A 370 -23.68 -1.82 3.11
C GLN A 370 -22.88 -0.52 3.18
N LEU A 371 -22.76 0.20 2.06
CA LEU A 371 -22.14 1.50 2.01
C LEU A 371 -23.16 2.58 2.42
N PRO A 372 -22.74 3.59 3.22
CA PRO A 372 -23.55 4.79 3.44
C PRO A 372 -24.06 5.37 2.12
N LYS A 373 -25.31 5.82 2.10
CA LYS A 373 -26.00 6.21 0.85
C LYS A 373 -25.66 7.61 0.37
N ASP A 374 -25.17 8.45 1.27
CA ASP A 374 -24.93 9.88 1.07
C ASP A 374 -23.47 10.17 0.67
N CYS A 375 -22.49 9.55 1.34
CA CYS A 375 -21.08 9.64 0.96
C CYS A 375 -20.23 8.62 1.72
N GLY A 376 -19.07 8.26 1.19
CA GLY A 376 -18.10 7.45 1.93
C GLY A 376 -16.74 7.38 1.26
N LEU A 377 -15.73 6.95 2.01
CA LEU A 377 -14.37 6.82 1.50
C LEU A 377 -14.06 5.39 1.03
N LEU A 378 -13.48 5.30 -0.16
CA LEU A 378 -12.94 4.08 -0.74
C LEU A 378 -11.45 4.23 -0.97
N LYS A 379 -10.68 3.21 -0.60
CA LYS A 379 -9.26 3.10 -0.94
C LYS A 379 -9.10 2.11 -2.09
N LEU A 380 -8.55 2.58 -3.21
CA LEU A 380 -8.23 1.78 -4.38
C LEU A 380 -6.71 1.89 -4.61
N GLY A 381 -6.00 0.77 -4.51
CA GLY A 381 -4.53 0.77 -4.63
C GLY A 381 -3.87 1.76 -3.66
N GLY A 382 -3.24 2.79 -4.22
CA GLY A 382 -2.60 3.89 -3.46
C GLY A 382 -3.43 5.17 -3.35
N GLU A 383 -4.66 5.19 -3.88
CA GLU A 383 -5.55 6.36 -3.89
C GLU A 383 -6.67 6.18 -2.87
N ILE A 384 -7.05 7.27 -2.21
CA ILE A 384 -8.28 7.37 -1.44
C ILE A 384 -9.20 8.33 -2.19
N LEU A 385 -10.45 7.92 -2.39
CA LEU A 385 -11.48 8.75 -3.00
C LEU A 385 -12.77 8.72 -2.20
N ALA A 386 -13.62 9.72 -2.39
CA ALA A 386 -14.97 9.78 -1.86
C ALA A 386 -15.99 9.50 -2.98
N TYR A 387 -16.94 8.59 -2.73
CA TYR A 387 -18.11 8.42 -3.59
C TYR A 387 -19.28 9.27 -3.06
N ASP A 388 -20.18 9.72 -3.93
CA ASP A 388 -21.43 10.39 -3.53
C ASP A 388 -22.65 9.45 -3.65
N THR A 389 -22.66 8.61 -4.68
CA THR A 389 -23.81 7.78 -5.02
C THR A 389 -23.36 6.49 -5.67
N TYR A 390 -24.21 5.48 -5.59
CA TYR A 390 -24.01 4.21 -6.26
C TYR A 390 -25.33 3.58 -6.69
N ASP A 391 -25.29 2.80 -7.77
CA ASP A 391 -26.37 1.91 -8.16
C ASP A 391 -26.04 0.49 -7.67
N ARG A 392 -26.86 -0.01 -6.74
CA ARG A 392 -26.67 -1.33 -6.13
C ARG A 392 -26.73 -2.49 -7.12
N VAL A 393 -27.41 -2.34 -8.26
CA VAL A 393 -27.65 -3.42 -9.24
C VAL A 393 -26.61 -3.43 -10.34
N SER A 394 -26.34 -2.28 -10.96
CA SER A 394 -25.33 -2.16 -12.02
C SER A 394 -23.91 -2.14 -11.45
N GLY A 395 -23.75 -1.75 -10.18
CA GLY A 395 -22.47 -1.57 -9.53
C GLY A 395 -21.78 -0.26 -9.90
N GLU A 396 -22.45 0.64 -10.61
CA GLU A 396 -21.93 1.97 -10.94
C GLU A 396 -21.78 2.81 -9.68
N VAL A 397 -20.63 3.47 -9.55
CA VAL A 397 -20.31 4.37 -8.44
C VAL A 397 -19.85 5.70 -9.01
N GLN A 398 -20.41 6.78 -8.47
CA GLN A 398 -20.03 8.15 -8.80
C GLN A 398 -19.14 8.72 -7.71
N VAL A 399 -18.08 9.41 -8.13
CA VAL A 399 -17.12 10.08 -7.26
C VAL A 399 -17.66 11.46 -6.93
N ALA A 400 -17.65 11.80 -5.65
CA ALA A 400 -18.08 13.11 -5.19
C ALA A 400 -17.26 14.25 -5.84
N PRO A 401 -17.82 15.47 -5.99
CA PRO A 401 -17.07 16.65 -6.38
C PRO A 401 -15.78 16.82 -5.58
N SER A 402 -14.64 16.98 -6.28
CA SER A 402 -13.31 17.04 -5.66
C SER A 402 -12.93 15.80 -4.81
N GLY A 403 -13.61 14.68 -5.02
CA GLY A 403 -13.47 13.46 -4.24
C GLY A 403 -12.31 12.55 -4.63
N ARG A 404 -11.48 12.89 -5.62
CA ARG A 404 -10.30 12.09 -6.03
C ARG A 404 -9.05 12.50 -5.24
N GLY A 405 -8.14 11.56 -5.01
CA GLY A 405 -6.83 11.86 -4.40
C GLY A 405 -6.90 12.48 -3.00
N LEU A 406 -7.85 12.07 -2.18
CA LEU A 406 -8.06 12.64 -0.84
C LEU A 406 -6.96 12.19 0.14
N LEU A 407 -6.85 12.93 1.26
CA LEU A 407 -5.99 12.60 2.41
C LEU A 407 -4.51 12.38 2.04
N GLY A 408 -3.97 13.25 1.17
CA GLY A 408 -2.58 13.23 0.73
C GLY A 408 -2.25 12.16 -0.31
N THR A 409 -3.26 11.47 -0.85
CA THR A 409 -3.08 10.60 -2.02
C THR A 409 -3.14 11.41 -3.32
N ARG A 410 -2.96 10.76 -4.47
CA ARG A 410 -3.06 11.41 -5.79
C ARG A 410 -4.03 10.64 -6.66
N PRO A 411 -4.82 11.32 -7.52
CA PRO A 411 -5.59 10.66 -8.56
C PRO A 411 -4.66 9.79 -9.41
N GLN A 412 -5.07 8.55 -9.68
CA GLN A 412 -4.34 7.63 -10.55
C GLN A 412 -5.29 6.78 -11.40
N PRO A 413 -4.80 6.15 -12.49
CA PRO A 413 -5.57 5.13 -13.19
C PRO A 413 -5.69 3.86 -12.35
N HIS A 414 -6.84 3.19 -12.47
CA HIS A 414 -7.15 1.94 -11.81
C HIS A 414 -7.53 0.86 -12.81
N GLU A 415 -7.06 -0.35 -12.55
CA GLU A 415 -7.18 -1.46 -13.49
C GLU A 415 -8.32 -2.41 -13.13
N PHE A 416 -8.75 -3.17 -14.13
CA PHE A 416 -9.75 -4.21 -13.95
C PHE A 416 -9.33 -5.22 -12.86
N GLY A 417 -10.27 -5.59 -11.97
CA GLY A 417 -10.03 -6.57 -10.91
C GLY A 417 -9.20 -6.06 -9.74
N GLU A 418 -8.85 -4.77 -9.71
CA GLU A 418 -8.37 -4.09 -8.52
C GLU A 418 -9.46 -4.05 -7.44
N THR A 419 -9.08 -3.95 -6.17
CA THR A 419 -10.01 -3.93 -5.05
C THR A 419 -10.22 -2.53 -4.52
N ALA A 420 -11.46 -2.23 -4.15
CA ALA A 420 -11.85 -1.03 -3.41
C ALA A 420 -12.19 -1.41 -1.96
N MET A 421 -11.41 -0.90 -1.02
CA MET A 421 -11.63 -1.08 0.41
C MET A 421 -12.50 0.06 0.95
N PHE A 422 -13.61 -0.27 1.59
CA PHE A 422 -14.42 0.73 2.31
C PHE A 422 -13.76 1.12 3.64
N LEU A 423 -13.59 2.42 3.86
CA LEU A 423 -12.97 3.00 5.05
C LEU A 423 -14.02 3.41 6.09
N ASP A 424 -14.75 2.43 6.61
CA ASP A 424 -15.90 2.64 7.52
C ASP A 424 -15.59 3.27 8.89
N ALA A 425 -14.31 3.39 9.23
CA ALA A 425 -13.86 4.02 10.47
C ALA A 425 -13.97 5.55 10.41
N TRP A 426 -14.15 6.10 9.21
CA TRP A 426 -14.29 7.53 8.97
C TRP A 426 -15.76 7.84 8.74
N ALA A 427 -16.32 8.72 9.58
CA ALA A 427 -17.62 9.32 9.31
C ALA A 427 -17.45 10.35 8.19
N VAL A 428 -18.24 10.19 7.14
CA VAL A 428 -18.16 11.01 5.92
C VAL A 428 -19.59 11.31 5.50
N SER A 429 -19.86 12.56 5.17
CA SER A 429 -21.05 12.95 4.43
C SER A 429 -20.63 13.93 3.34
N GLN A 430 -21.58 14.53 2.64
CA GLN A 430 -21.34 15.58 1.67
C GLN A 430 -22.12 16.83 2.03
N LEU A 431 -21.63 17.98 1.57
CA LEU A 431 -22.33 19.25 1.74
C LEU A 431 -23.67 19.24 0.98
N GLY A 432 -24.77 19.41 1.72
CA GLY A 432 -26.13 19.56 1.17
C GLY A 432 -26.39 20.93 0.52
N GLY A 433 -25.44 21.86 0.66
CA GLY A 433 -25.49 23.19 0.06
C GLY A 433 -24.10 23.81 -0.11
N GLN A 434 -24.00 24.84 -0.96
CA GLN A 434 -22.76 25.61 -1.08
C GLN A 434 -22.49 26.36 0.24
N VAL A 435 -21.23 26.37 0.69
CA VAL A 435 -20.79 27.06 1.91
C VAL A 435 -19.79 28.16 1.53
N GLY A 436 -19.99 29.37 2.06
CA GLY A 436 -19.05 30.48 2.00
C GLY A 436 -18.03 30.47 3.14
N ALA A 437 -16.91 31.19 2.96
CA ALA A 437 -15.88 31.32 4.00
C ALA A 437 -16.37 32.00 5.31
N ALA A 438 -17.49 32.73 5.26
CA ALA A 438 -18.09 33.43 6.40
C ALA A 438 -19.32 32.70 7.00
N ASP A 439 -19.64 31.51 6.50
CA ASP A 439 -20.74 30.71 7.02
C ASP A 439 -20.31 29.91 8.26
N ALA A 440 -21.23 29.83 9.22
CA ALA A 440 -21.03 29.20 10.52
C ALA A 440 -21.70 27.82 10.63
N ASN A 441 -22.42 27.40 9.58
CA ASN A 441 -23.11 26.12 9.53
C ASN A 441 -22.68 25.37 8.26
N LEU A 442 -22.32 24.10 8.42
CA LEU A 442 -22.06 23.18 7.31
C LEU A 442 -23.26 22.24 7.18
N GLU A 443 -24.20 22.55 6.28
CA GLU A 443 -25.35 21.68 6.02
C GLU A 443 -24.89 20.39 5.34
N LEU A 444 -25.23 19.24 5.93
CA LEU A 444 -24.86 17.92 5.41
C LEU A 444 -26.09 17.17 4.92
N GLU A 445 -25.89 16.23 4.00
CA GLU A 445 -26.94 15.29 3.58
C GLU A 445 -27.34 14.33 4.71
N ASP A 446 -26.37 13.85 5.50
CA ASP A 446 -26.62 13.03 6.70
C ASP A 446 -25.68 13.39 7.86
N LEU A 447 -26.23 13.43 9.07
CA LEU A 447 -25.52 13.70 10.32
C LEU A 447 -25.31 12.44 11.18
N ALA A 448 -25.91 11.30 10.81
CA ALA A 448 -26.05 10.14 11.69
C ALA A 448 -24.73 9.60 12.25
N GLU A 449 -23.63 9.73 11.49
CA GLU A 449 -22.31 9.21 11.86
C GLU A 449 -21.43 10.22 12.62
N PHE A 450 -21.82 11.50 12.65
CA PHE A 450 -21.04 12.56 13.30
C PHE A 450 -21.31 12.61 14.80
N GLN A 451 -20.31 13.06 15.57
CA GLN A 451 -20.50 13.38 16.99
C GLN A 451 -21.12 14.77 17.15
N PRO A 452 -21.75 15.14 18.27
CA PRO A 452 -22.36 16.47 18.46
C PRO A 452 -21.38 17.64 18.41
N GLU A 453 -20.10 17.40 18.69
CA GLU A 453 -19.01 18.36 18.52
C GLU A 453 -17.76 17.65 17.98
N GLY A 454 -16.90 18.37 17.25
CA GLY A 454 -15.72 17.76 16.65
C GLY A 454 -15.00 18.67 15.65
N THR A 455 -14.18 18.05 14.81
CA THR A 455 -13.50 18.67 13.68
C THR A 455 -13.86 17.92 12.41
N VAL A 456 -14.04 18.66 11.32
CA VAL A 456 -14.18 18.08 9.98
C VAL A 456 -13.15 18.68 9.02
N LEU A 457 -12.77 17.90 8.01
CA LEU A 457 -12.00 18.33 6.86
C LEU A 457 -12.97 18.49 5.67
N VAL A 458 -12.97 19.66 5.05
CA VAL A 458 -13.68 19.95 3.79
C VAL A 458 -12.65 20.53 2.83
N GLY A 459 -12.39 19.84 1.72
CA GLY A 459 -11.25 20.16 0.85
C GLY A 459 -9.94 20.21 1.66
N ASP A 460 -9.31 21.39 1.71
CA ASP A 460 -8.08 21.66 2.46
C ASP A 460 -8.31 22.37 3.81
N GLU A 461 -9.58 22.64 4.18
CA GLU A 461 -9.94 23.37 5.39
C GLU A 461 -10.34 22.43 6.54
N LEU A 462 -9.73 22.61 7.72
CA LEU A 462 -10.23 22.05 8.96
C LEU A 462 -11.18 23.03 9.65
N VAL A 463 -12.32 22.53 10.10
CA VAL A 463 -13.38 23.31 10.75
C VAL A 463 -13.79 22.64 12.06
N HIS A 464 -13.79 23.38 13.18
CA HIS A 464 -14.44 22.87 14.39
C HIS A 464 -15.91 23.23 14.39
N TYR A 465 -16.72 22.30 14.86
CA TYR A 465 -18.13 22.51 15.15
C TYR A 465 -18.41 22.09 16.60
N THR A 466 -19.46 22.66 17.18
CA THR A 466 -19.75 22.54 18.62
C THR A 466 -21.14 21.99 18.91
N ARG A 467 -21.98 21.90 17.88
CA ARG A 467 -23.36 21.43 17.99
C ARG A 467 -23.88 20.98 16.62
N PHE A 468 -24.97 20.22 16.63
CA PHE A 468 -25.84 20.10 15.47
C PHE A 468 -26.77 21.30 15.39
N GLU A 469 -26.98 21.80 14.18
CA GLU A 469 -27.83 22.94 13.87
C GLU A 469 -28.70 22.62 12.64
N GLY A 470 -29.92 22.15 12.91
CA GLY A 470 -30.77 21.55 11.88
C GLY A 470 -30.15 20.27 11.33
N THR A 471 -29.92 20.25 10.02
CA THR A 471 -29.21 19.19 9.26
C THR A 471 -27.71 19.45 9.15
N GLY A 472 -27.17 20.47 9.82
CA GLY A 472 -25.77 20.86 9.70
C GLY A 472 -24.92 20.79 10.96
N LEU A 473 -23.62 20.95 10.75
CA LEU A 473 -22.61 21.13 11.79
C LEU A 473 -22.42 22.62 12.08
N GLY A 474 -22.93 23.06 13.23
CA GLY A 474 -22.93 24.46 13.65
C GLY A 474 -21.76 24.83 14.54
N MET A 475 -21.24 26.04 14.36
CA MET A 475 -20.21 26.65 15.23
C MET A 475 -20.69 28.01 15.77
N PRO A 476 -20.10 28.51 16.87
CA PRO A 476 -20.44 29.84 17.38
C PRO A 476 -19.95 30.95 16.46
N ARG A 477 -20.65 32.09 16.54
CA ARG A 477 -20.26 33.35 15.92
C ARG A 477 -19.74 34.32 16.97
N ALA A 478 -18.81 35.18 16.56
CA ALA A 478 -18.37 36.32 17.35
C ALA A 478 -19.53 37.30 17.61
N SER A 479 -19.34 38.21 18.56
CA SER A 479 -20.19 39.40 18.69
C SER A 479 -19.98 40.31 17.47
N ARG A 480 -21.01 41.03 17.03
CA ARG A 480 -20.83 42.14 16.06
C ARG A 480 -20.04 43.28 16.68
N ASP A 481 -20.44 43.66 17.89
CA ASP A 481 -19.83 44.71 18.70
C ASP A 481 -19.24 44.08 19.99
N PRO A 482 -18.03 44.46 20.45
CA PRO A 482 -17.40 43.83 21.61
C PRO A 482 -18.25 43.87 22.88
N GLY A 483 -18.39 42.72 23.53
CA GLY A 483 -19.10 42.56 24.81
C GLY A 483 -20.60 42.32 24.69
N GLU A 484 -21.20 42.44 23.50
CA GLU A 484 -22.64 42.22 23.31
C GLU A 484 -23.02 40.73 23.35
N GLN A 485 -22.10 39.83 22.97
CA GLN A 485 -22.35 38.39 22.90
C GLN A 485 -23.60 38.04 22.05
N ASP A 486 -23.84 38.83 20.98
CA ASP A 486 -25.05 38.77 20.17
C ASP A 486 -25.02 37.70 19.05
N HIS A 487 -23.87 37.05 18.85
CA HIS A 487 -23.61 36.06 17.81
C HIS A 487 -23.87 36.58 16.37
N GLN A 488 -23.79 37.89 16.14
CA GLN A 488 -24.03 38.50 14.83
C GLN A 488 -22.73 38.72 14.01
N GLY A 489 -21.58 38.35 14.57
CA GLY A 489 -20.28 38.43 13.92
C GLY A 489 -19.94 37.23 13.02
N GLY A 490 -18.65 37.15 12.68
CA GLY A 490 -18.10 36.07 11.86
C GLY A 490 -18.04 34.71 12.59
N PRO A 491 -17.91 33.60 11.84
CA PRO A 491 -17.77 32.26 12.42
C PRO A 491 -16.42 32.11 13.12
N LEU A 492 -16.41 31.54 14.34
CA LEU A 492 -15.20 31.51 15.16
C LEU A 492 -14.22 30.39 14.79
N PHE A 493 -14.71 29.28 14.24
CA PHE A 493 -13.94 28.04 14.13
C PHE A 493 -13.72 27.54 12.70
N ARG A 494 -13.62 28.48 11.76
CA ARG A 494 -13.08 28.27 10.41
C ARG A 494 -11.56 28.29 10.42
N GLY A 495 -10.92 27.65 9.45
CA GLY A 495 -9.46 27.71 9.27
C GLY A 495 -8.64 27.14 10.45
N ARG A 496 -9.06 26.02 11.03
CA ARG A 496 -8.43 25.43 12.22
C ARG A 496 -7.10 24.77 11.89
N PHE A 497 -6.21 24.73 12.88
CA PHE A 497 -4.84 24.25 12.76
C PHE A 497 -4.04 24.95 11.66
N GLY A 498 -4.33 26.23 11.44
CA GLY A 498 -3.64 27.06 10.45
C GLY A 498 -4.09 26.84 9.00
N THR A 499 -5.21 26.13 8.76
CA THR A 499 -5.83 26.10 7.42
C THR A 499 -6.49 27.44 7.10
N VAL A 500 -6.85 27.64 5.84
CA VAL A 500 -7.50 28.87 5.37
C VAL A 500 -9.00 28.64 5.25
N ALA A 501 -9.80 29.58 5.76
CA ALA A 501 -11.25 29.56 5.58
C ALA A 501 -11.60 29.75 4.08
N ALA A 502 -12.35 28.81 3.51
CA ALA A 502 -12.66 28.77 2.09
C ALA A 502 -14.16 28.66 1.80
N SER A 503 -14.51 28.88 0.53
CA SER A 503 -15.81 28.48 0.01
C SER A 503 -15.74 27.04 -0.48
N HIS A 504 -16.78 26.26 -0.20
CA HIS A 504 -16.90 24.85 -0.58
C HIS A 504 -18.15 24.64 -1.42
N ALA A 505 -18.04 23.77 -2.42
CA ALA A 505 -19.11 23.51 -3.36
C ALA A 505 -20.17 22.55 -2.78
N PHE A 506 -21.38 22.59 -3.34
CA PHE A 506 -22.37 21.55 -3.11
C PHE A 506 -21.80 20.17 -3.47
N GLY A 507 -22.08 19.15 -2.65
CA GLY A 507 -21.60 17.79 -2.82
C GLY A 507 -20.14 17.55 -2.41
N GLU A 508 -19.41 18.58 -1.95
CA GLU A 508 -18.02 18.39 -1.51
C GLU A 508 -17.97 17.50 -0.25
N PRO A 509 -17.07 16.50 -0.18
CA PRO A 509 -16.95 15.61 0.96
C PRO A 509 -16.61 16.34 2.25
N VAL A 510 -17.32 16.00 3.31
CA VAL A 510 -17.08 16.43 4.70
C VAL A 510 -16.63 15.23 5.50
N ILE A 511 -15.37 15.21 5.91
CA ILE A 511 -14.73 14.07 6.56
C ILE A 511 -14.52 14.38 8.04
N ALA A 512 -15.06 13.57 8.95
CA ALA A 512 -14.75 13.69 10.36
C ALA A 512 -13.25 13.50 10.60
N TYR A 513 -12.60 14.51 11.17
CA TYR A 513 -11.15 14.55 11.25
C TYR A 513 -10.66 14.36 12.69
N PRO A 514 -9.77 13.39 12.96
CA PRO A 514 -9.27 13.16 14.30
C PRO A 514 -8.29 14.27 14.72
N PHE A 515 -8.40 14.73 15.96
CA PHE A 515 -7.49 15.71 16.54
C PHE A 515 -7.14 15.33 17.97
N ARG A 516 -5.99 15.81 18.46
CA ARG A 516 -5.51 15.53 19.82
C ARG A 516 -5.77 16.67 20.79
N TYR A 517 -5.72 17.90 20.28
CA TYR A 517 -5.83 19.13 21.05
C TYR A 517 -6.80 20.06 20.36
N TRP A 518 -7.67 20.71 21.13
CA TRP A 518 -8.58 21.70 20.57
C TRP A 518 -7.82 22.92 20.05
N ASP A 519 -8.19 23.38 18.87
CA ASP A 519 -7.81 24.70 18.33
C ASP A 519 -9.02 25.64 18.36
N ARG A 520 -9.52 25.90 19.58
CA ARG A 520 -10.68 26.77 19.80
C ARG A 520 -10.27 28.15 20.32
N TRP A 521 -9.04 28.59 20.09
CA TRP A 521 -8.69 30.00 20.28
C TRP A 521 -9.13 30.81 19.05
N ALA A 522 -9.70 31.97 19.27
CA ALA A 522 -10.01 32.94 18.24
C ALA A 522 -9.70 34.35 18.77
N GLU A 523 -9.05 35.16 17.95
CA GLU A 523 -8.78 36.56 18.30
C GLU A 523 -10.09 37.36 18.32
N ARG A 524 -10.19 38.33 19.23
CA ARG A 524 -11.37 39.23 19.37
C ARG A 524 -12.68 38.44 19.49
N ALA A 525 -12.66 37.40 20.33
CA ALA A 525 -13.80 36.56 20.59
C ALA A 525 -13.97 36.30 22.10
N ASP A 526 -15.22 36.20 22.54
CA ASP A 526 -15.58 35.83 23.90
C ASP A 526 -16.78 34.89 23.85
N ALA A 527 -16.51 33.62 23.58
CA ALA A 527 -17.51 32.56 23.54
C ALA A 527 -17.17 31.48 24.58
N PRO A 528 -18.18 30.82 25.17
CA PRO A 528 -17.94 29.77 26.16
C PRO A 528 -17.19 28.56 25.58
N GLU A 529 -17.23 28.35 24.27
CA GLU A 529 -16.56 27.25 23.58
C GLU A 529 -15.07 27.50 23.32
N LEU A 530 -14.55 28.70 23.62
CA LEU A 530 -13.13 29.00 23.41
C LEU A 530 -12.23 28.15 24.31
N SER A 531 -11.08 27.73 23.78
CA SER A 531 -10.06 27.00 24.57
C SER A 531 -9.03 27.97 25.13
N TYR A 532 -9.02 28.11 26.46
CA TYR A 532 -7.99 28.83 27.20
C TYR A 532 -7.90 28.31 28.65
N PHE A 533 -6.80 28.63 29.32
CA PHE A 533 -6.65 28.46 30.76
C PHE A 533 -6.71 29.83 31.45
N GLY A 534 -7.71 30.01 32.32
CA GLY A 534 -7.99 31.29 32.97
C GLY A 534 -7.27 31.43 34.32
N PHE A 535 -6.69 32.60 34.55
CA PHE A 535 -6.17 33.04 35.84
C PHE A 535 -6.86 34.32 36.27
N SER A 536 -7.13 34.48 37.56
CA SER A 536 -7.63 35.73 38.13
C SER A 536 -7.07 35.91 39.53
N VAL A 537 -6.65 37.13 39.85
CA VAL A 537 -6.25 37.52 41.21
C VAL A 537 -7.01 38.77 41.58
N ASP A 538 -7.82 38.67 42.64
CA ASP A 538 -8.50 39.80 43.26
C ASP A 538 -7.59 40.35 44.37
N GLN A 539 -7.16 41.59 44.21
CA GLN A 539 -6.34 42.31 45.18
C GLN A 539 -6.70 43.80 45.14
N PRO A 540 -7.48 44.29 46.11
CA PRO A 540 -7.95 45.68 46.12
C PRO A 540 -6.82 46.69 46.06
N ALA A 541 -6.99 47.71 45.22
CA ALA A 541 -6.04 48.79 44.96
C ALA A 541 -4.61 48.32 44.65
N ALA A 542 -4.43 47.14 44.06
CA ALA A 542 -3.13 46.65 43.63
C ALA A 542 -2.58 47.48 42.47
N PHE A 543 -1.28 47.76 42.53
CA PHE A 543 -0.51 48.19 41.37
C PHE A 543 0.22 46.98 40.78
N TRP A 544 -0.27 46.50 39.64
CA TRP A 544 0.28 45.36 38.91
C TRP A 544 1.53 45.80 38.17
N GLN A 545 2.69 45.25 38.56
CA GLN A 545 3.99 45.67 38.03
C GLN A 545 4.33 44.92 36.75
N SER A 546 4.25 43.58 36.79
CA SER A 546 4.65 42.73 35.68
C SER A 546 4.03 41.33 35.76
N LEU A 547 4.12 40.59 34.67
CA LEU A 547 3.85 39.15 34.61
C LEU A 547 4.95 38.40 33.88
N PHE A 548 4.98 37.09 34.07
CA PHE A 548 5.85 36.18 33.33
C PHE A 548 5.24 34.77 33.28
N TRP A 549 5.74 33.94 32.37
CA TRP A 549 5.38 32.54 32.28
C TRP A 549 6.57 31.66 31.88
N ARG A 550 6.46 30.34 32.08
CA ARG A 550 7.42 29.37 31.54
C ARG A 550 6.65 28.32 30.76
N VAL A 551 7.04 28.12 29.51
CA VAL A 551 6.38 27.18 28.60
C VAL A 551 7.42 26.22 28.06
N GLU A 552 7.06 24.94 28.06
CA GLU A 552 7.76 23.92 27.28
C GLU A 552 7.20 23.97 25.85
N ASN A 553 7.97 24.57 24.95
CA ASN A 553 7.58 24.77 23.55
C ASN A 553 7.57 23.45 22.78
N THR A 554 6.82 23.45 21.68
CA THR A 554 6.78 22.33 20.75
C THR A 554 7.98 22.39 19.79
N GLY A 555 8.31 21.26 19.15
CA GLY A 555 9.43 21.18 18.20
C GLY A 555 9.10 21.70 16.79
N SER A 556 7.83 21.97 16.47
CA SER A 556 7.36 22.26 15.10
C SER A 556 7.44 23.73 14.70
N GLY A 557 7.61 24.66 15.64
CA GLY A 557 7.68 26.11 15.37
C GLY A 557 6.38 26.76 14.86
N SER A 558 5.35 25.98 14.51
CA SER A 558 4.05 26.42 13.99
C SER A 558 2.94 26.46 15.05
N VAL A 559 3.30 26.31 16.33
CA VAL A 559 2.36 26.36 17.45
C VAL A 559 2.90 27.33 18.49
N GLU A 560 2.10 28.35 18.80
CA GLU A 560 2.50 29.48 19.63
C GLU A 560 1.66 29.55 20.91
N PHE A 561 2.29 29.95 22.01
CA PHE A 561 1.61 30.20 23.28
C PHE A 561 1.41 31.71 23.46
N GLY A 562 0.18 32.11 23.78
CA GLY A 562 -0.18 33.51 24.01
C GLY A 562 -0.92 33.71 25.32
N VAL A 563 -0.90 34.95 25.81
CA VAL A 563 -1.65 35.38 27.00
C VAL A 563 -2.44 36.65 26.66
N LEU A 564 -3.75 36.62 26.85
CA LEU A 564 -4.60 37.80 26.84
C LEU A 564 -4.79 38.28 28.28
N GLN A 565 -4.26 39.45 28.60
CA GLN A 565 -4.38 40.08 29.91
C GLN A 565 -5.56 41.05 29.92
N ARG A 566 -6.31 41.07 31.03
CA ARG A 566 -7.28 42.11 31.36
C ARG A 566 -7.07 42.66 32.77
N THR A 567 -6.98 43.98 32.91
CA THR A 567 -6.86 44.69 34.20
C THR A 567 -8.05 45.61 34.49
N LEU A 568 -8.93 45.84 33.51
CA LEU A 568 -10.16 46.60 33.67
C LEU A 568 -11.36 45.67 33.43
N ALA A 569 -12.15 45.43 34.48
CA ALA A 569 -13.28 44.51 34.42
C ALA A 569 -14.40 44.95 33.45
N SER A 570 -14.50 46.26 33.17
CA SER A 570 -15.46 46.80 32.20
C SER A 570 -15.05 46.57 30.74
N THR A 571 -13.81 46.18 30.48
CA THR A 571 -13.33 45.94 29.12
C THR A 571 -13.73 44.53 28.67
N PRO A 572 -14.48 44.37 27.56
CA PRO A 572 -14.82 43.06 27.03
C PRO A 572 -13.59 42.27 26.58
N TRP A 573 -13.64 40.95 26.65
CA TRP A 573 -12.52 40.09 26.21
C TRP A 573 -12.36 40.03 24.69
N ASP A 574 -13.44 40.27 23.95
CA ASP A 574 -13.48 40.35 22.50
C ASP A 574 -13.16 41.75 21.95
N ALA A 575 -12.87 42.72 22.82
CA ALA A 575 -12.43 44.04 22.40
C ALA A 575 -11.04 43.97 21.72
N ASP A 576 -10.74 44.98 20.91
CA ASP A 576 -9.45 45.06 20.22
C ASP A 576 -8.31 45.35 21.21
N PRO A 577 -7.37 44.42 21.46
CA PRO A 577 -6.32 44.59 22.46
C PRO A 577 -5.32 45.71 22.15
N GLU A 578 -5.28 46.21 20.91
CA GLU A 578 -4.43 47.37 20.56
C GLU A 578 -5.05 48.71 20.99
N ASN A 579 -6.37 48.77 21.08
CA ASN A 579 -7.12 50.00 21.26
C ASN A 579 -7.92 50.05 22.58
N ALA A 580 -8.25 48.90 23.15
CA ALA A 580 -9.06 48.79 24.35
C ALA A 580 -8.22 48.97 25.63
N PRO A 581 -8.51 49.98 26.47
CA PRO A 581 -7.80 50.19 27.71
C PRO A 581 -7.88 48.96 28.63
N GLY A 582 -6.75 48.61 29.25
CA GLY A 582 -6.68 47.52 30.21
C GLY A 582 -6.83 46.12 29.61
N LEU A 583 -6.75 45.98 28.28
CA LEU A 583 -6.64 44.69 27.58
C LEU A 583 -5.30 44.65 26.85
N ALA A 584 -4.58 43.53 26.90
CA ALA A 584 -3.30 43.39 26.19
C ALA A 584 -3.08 41.95 25.73
N LEU A 585 -2.74 41.79 24.45
CA LEU A 585 -2.38 40.51 23.86
C LEU A 585 -0.86 40.32 23.85
N LEU A 586 -0.38 39.27 24.51
CA LEU A 586 1.03 39.06 24.80
C LEU A 586 1.53 37.74 24.19
N TRP A 587 2.62 37.82 23.44
CA TRP A 587 3.30 36.68 22.81
C TRP A 587 4.71 36.44 23.38
N LYS A 588 5.19 37.33 24.25
CA LYS A 588 6.52 37.31 24.86
C LYS A 588 6.39 37.61 26.34
N GLY A 589 7.29 37.08 27.17
CA GLY A 589 7.19 37.18 28.62
C GLY A 589 7.65 35.95 29.38
N THR A 590 8.66 35.24 28.86
CA THR A 590 9.15 34.03 29.52
C THR A 590 9.90 34.38 30.80
N ASP A 591 9.99 33.44 31.76
CA ASP A 591 10.76 33.64 33.00
C ASP A 591 12.28 33.68 32.78
N GLU A 592 12.75 33.16 31.65
CA GLU A 592 14.12 33.30 31.16
C GLU A 592 14.37 34.67 30.49
N GLU A 593 13.31 35.36 30.08
CA GLU A 593 13.34 36.73 29.56
C GLU A 593 12.95 37.75 30.65
N LYS A 594 12.95 39.04 30.29
CA LYS A 594 12.42 40.06 31.19
C LYS A 594 10.90 39.91 31.33
N PRO A 595 10.35 39.94 32.56
CA PRO A 595 8.92 40.01 32.78
C PRO A 595 8.26 41.14 31.97
N VAL A 596 7.04 40.89 31.50
CA VAL A 596 6.27 41.88 30.74
C VAL A 596 5.73 42.92 31.71
N PRO A 597 6.01 44.22 31.51
CA PRO A 597 5.46 45.27 32.37
C PRO A 597 3.95 45.40 32.16
N ILE A 598 3.21 45.54 33.26
CA ILE A 598 1.76 45.81 33.26
C ILE A 598 1.51 47.29 33.54
N GLY A 599 2.05 47.79 34.66
CA GLY A 599 2.02 49.21 35.01
C GLY A 599 0.63 49.80 35.25
N ALA A 600 -0.32 48.99 35.73
CA ALA A 600 -1.72 49.39 35.91
C ALA A 600 -2.18 49.21 37.36
N GLN A 601 -3.00 50.14 37.85
CA GLN A 601 -3.69 50.00 39.13
C GLN A 601 -5.09 49.43 38.89
N SER A 602 -5.44 48.35 39.58
CA SER A 602 -6.79 47.78 39.55
C SER A 602 -7.04 46.88 40.77
N ASP A 603 -8.32 46.63 41.06
CA ASP A 603 -8.70 45.70 42.13
C ASP A 603 -8.57 44.23 41.73
N ARG A 604 -8.43 43.97 40.43
CA ARG A 604 -8.36 42.62 39.86
C ARG A 604 -7.51 42.62 38.59
N ALA A 605 -6.73 41.57 38.42
CA ALA A 605 -6.10 41.24 37.14
C ALA A 605 -6.50 39.82 36.72
N GLU A 606 -6.71 39.65 35.42
CA GLU A 606 -7.17 38.42 34.80
C GLU A 606 -6.32 38.11 33.58
N TRP A 607 -6.13 36.82 33.31
CA TRP A 607 -5.36 36.35 32.16
C TRP A 607 -6.02 35.13 31.55
N ARG A 608 -6.04 35.07 30.22
CA ARG A 608 -6.39 33.88 29.43
C ARG A 608 -5.13 33.41 28.71
N ALA A 609 -4.57 32.29 29.14
CA ALA A 609 -3.50 31.61 28.44
C ALA A 609 -4.08 30.69 27.37
N PHE A 610 -3.60 30.78 26.14
CA PHE A 610 -4.15 30.04 25.00
C PHE A 610 -3.05 29.59 24.05
N VAL A 611 -3.43 28.74 23.09
CA VAL A 611 -2.54 28.21 22.06
C VAL A 611 -3.07 28.62 20.70
N LYS A 612 -2.20 29.14 19.83
CA LYS A 612 -2.49 29.47 18.44
C LYS A 612 -1.72 28.52 17.53
N TYR A 613 -2.41 27.97 16.54
CA TYR A 613 -1.79 27.20 15.47
C TYR A 613 -1.63 28.09 14.24
N SER A 614 -0.39 28.32 13.84
CA SER A 614 -0.03 29.19 12.72
C SER A 614 -0.14 28.44 11.39
N PRO A 615 -0.23 29.15 10.24
CA PRO A 615 -0.22 28.52 8.93
C PRO A 615 0.94 27.53 8.76
N GLY A 616 0.65 26.34 8.22
CA GLY A 616 1.61 25.24 8.12
C GLY A 616 1.71 24.35 9.37
N ALA A 617 0.88 24.58 10.40
CA ALA A 617 0.73 23.62 11.50
C ALA A 617 0.07 22.31 11.03
N TYR A 618 -0.80 22.39 10.03
CA TYR A 618 -1.39 21.29 9.26
C TYR A 618 -1.04 21.43 7.77
N ASP A 619 -0.85 20.29 7.10
CA ASP A 619 -0.57 20.19 5.67
C ASP A 619 -1.43 19.06 5.09
N PRO A 620 -2.53 19.39 4.38
CA PRO A 620 -3.44 18.40 3.81
C PRO A 620 -2.85 17.67 2.60
N LEU A 621 -1.85 18.24 1.93
CA LEU A 621 -1.35 17.74 0.65
C LEU A 621 -0.19 16.75 0.86
N SER A 622 0.83 17.15 1.63
CA SER A 622 2.01 16.30 1.83
C SER A 622 1.96 15.48 3.11
N GLY A 623 1.13 15.88 4.09
CA GLY A 623 1.06 15.26 5.41
C GLY A 623 2.32 15.42 6.26
N LEU A 624 3.31 16.21 5.82
CA LEU A 624 4.60 16.38 6.50
C LEU A 624 4.53 17.33 7.71
N ALA A 625 3.49 18.17 7.80
CA ALA A 625 3.30 19.02 8.96
C ALA A 625 2.74 18.25 10.17
N HIS A 626 3.32 18.51 11.34
CA HIS A 626 2.96 17.82 12.58
C HIS A 626 2.61 18.77 13.73
N GLY A 627 2.53 20.08 13.47
CA GLY A 627 2.21 21.09 14.49
C GLY A 627 0.84 20.85 15.13
N TRP A 628 -0.16 20.51 14.32
CA TRP A 628 -1.52 20.19 14.77
C TRP A 628 -1.62 19.01 15.77
N LYS A 629 -0.58 18.16 15.87
CA LYS A 629 -0.51 17.04 16.81
C LYS A 629 0.18 17.40 18.13
N GLN A 630 0.62 18.65 18.29
CA GLN A 630 1.43 19.13 19.40
C GLN A 630 0.75 20.31 20.10
N THR A 631 1.04 20.49 21.38
CA THR A 631 0.61 21.66 22.14
C THR A 631 1.68 22.04 23.17
N PRO A 632 1.99 23.33 23.36
CA PRO A 632 2.92 23.77 24.40
C PRO A 632 2.39 23.44 25.80
N ARG A 633 3.28 23.26 26.77
CA ARG A 633 2.90 23.03 28.17
C ARG A 633 3.29 24.22 29.05
N LEU A 634 2.29 24.91 29.59
CA LEU A 634 2.50 25.93 30.61
C LEU A 634 2.97 25.29 31.91
N ARG A 635 4.20 25.60 32.34
CA ARG A 635 4.82 25.08 33.56
C ARG A 635 4.66 26.04 34.74
N VAL A 636 4.82 27.33 34.48
CA VAL A 636 4.75 28.38 35.50
C VAL A 636 4.04 29.59 34.91
N PHE A 637 3.21 30.24 35.72
CA PHE A 637 2.63 31.54 35.45
C PHE A 637 2.75 32.37 36.74
N GLY A 638 3.19 33.63 36.62
CA GLY A 638 3.40 34.50 37.77
C GLY A 638 3.12 35.96 37.45
N ALA A 639 2.66 36.71 38.45
CA ALA A 639 2.45 38.15 38.38
C ALA A 639 3.00 38.82 39.65
N ASN A 640 3.59 39.99 39.47
CA ASN A 640 4.15 40.81 40.54
C ASN A 640 3.26 42.04 40.76
N TYR A 641 2.93 42.34 42.00
CA TYR A 641 2.11 43.50 42.35
C TYR A 641 2.53 44.12 43.68
N LEU A 642 2.18 45.38 43.86
CA LEU A 642 2.21 46.09 45.14
C LEU A 642 0.78 46.29 45.60
N ALA A 643 0.46 45.96 46.84
CA ALA A 643 -0.87 46.16 47.40
C ALA A 643 -0.80 46.84 48.78
N PRO A 644 -1.87 47.54 49.21
CA PRO A 644 -1.97 48.05 50.56
C PRO A 644 -1.81 46.93 51.60
N ASN A 645 -1.21 47.24 52.74
CA ASN A 645 -1.08 46.29 53.85
C ASN A 645 -2.47 45.82 54.29
N LEU A 646 -2.70 44.51 54.23
CA LEU A 646 -3.90 43.85 54.75
C LEU A 646 -3.65 43.35 56.18
N VAL A 647 -4.45 43.80 57.14
CA VAL A 647 -4.50 43.20 58.48
C VAL A 647 -5.51 42.07 58.45
N LEU A 648 -5.03 40.84 58.31
CA LEU A 648 -5.88 39.65 58.34
C LEU A 648 -6.24 39.34 59.81
N ARG A 649 -7.49 39.59 60.19
CA ARG A 649 -8.04 39.14 61.47
C ARG A 649 -8.72 37.79 61.27
N LYS A 650 -8.25 36.78 62.00
CA LYS A 650 -8.94 35.49 62.12
C LYS A 650 -10.31 35.73 62.76
N VAL A 651 -11.38 35.36 62.05
CA VAL A 651 -12.72 35.27 62.64
C VAL A 651 -12.87 33.81 63.08
N ASP A 652 -13.27 33.59 64.33
CA ASP A 652 -13.26 32.26 64.97
C ASP A 652 -14.08 31.21 64.20
N ARG A 653 -13.62 29.95 64.32
CA ARG A 653 -14.07 28.76 63.58
C ARG A 653 -15.55 28.44 63.71
#